data_AF-A0A413ETU5-F1
#
_entry.id   AF-A0A413ETU5-F1
#
_cell.length_a   1.000
_cell.length_b   1.000
_cell.length_c   1.000
_cell.angle_alpha   90.00
_cell.angle_beta   90.00
_cell.angle_gamma   90.00
#
_symmetry.space_group_name_H-M   'P 1'
#
loop_
_entity.id
_entity.type
_entity.pdbx_description
1 polymer ?
#
loop_
_entity_poly.entity_id
_entity_poly.type
_entity_poly.pdbx_seq_one_letter_code
_entity_poly.pdbx_strand_id
1 'polypeptide(L)'
;MQYGFSIKRKCYLLSVLLMTVWLTGCVQEEFESTPSPAGNGIRFTLTVPDVNLPSVSSRTMTGTGTAKKEDEIKTVDILVFDMSKTPAVFLEWASATGVTQDLADNSTVSFSAVLSPTTASTCIVVVANKELDDIVSGFTKGVTTKVRAMEEMLHTQTGKWLADGSTTGGYTRIPMYGEKVISKITPSMDPITGINMKRMLARIDIHNNSVTSNFTVEEVYLANYNTTGYIAPAWNTNGQVTEPAPDTPVLPTDSGKMTEEGNAILYSVNGNTPYDGEIYTFESLAAGDAGGVGQDGEASRKDATCLIVKGKIGTGELTFYRVDFTKTGNTGEQVEYLPLKRNHKYIITITQALGTGYKSFSEALASYTVMSNLKFRLIHYDRDKVKDVVYNGQYMLGVGESEVAVTQYQNNSYAIDVFTDSPGGWKATITAGNDWLKFEGGADAASGVANDDTQLKLKIPYFNNENIGVGRKATVTLTAGRLTHNIEVTQYTIDPGIIKFVDAYGNVLERGLFFPIRNPDGDELPLEPQTVYVIFSVDRIEGKLYGTGGVNMVQYNAGGLIPQLDRTNAIPFSERVQAFTIQPNPRRAGDGTVEDGAGWWWRWDFMLFDLYDKEGYLTQVQFPINQGELEFSLRYLSTTVNSRTYKVNLGAEQYLQLFVNNNWEIMDIEELNITNDDGTGLIRTDSDNDVIIGRKNADDKMYLESIIGYDDGKGNDVVGHGYDFRLKLHPGKWKEGKSGTIRITFRNVMHTVADEEFPFYRTIDLQMVSETKSYTTAGEPLFYLYPLRFDNRRYYNGTNQSVGRLENIADAEDICRNIGDGWRLPTASELLLSFVYENALGGNAINSNYHDGQNIYGWYQNWTGNYWSSSYYEAKGSTTRFGMEMSAGYPDSAPISNNNYFRCVRDNTNSGKKYPYLMVESSGVTIVSRDASGGTDPLVLFASGETPDTSVAMNKVAPKFQIENSSSNGKTWAEAKAACESKGSGWRLPTQREMYLVLGMGGAVTNIENQGFGDSTTWTGNGFEKISAVHWTLTSRDSNYWLVGHNNGEFGAWATVESTTWAWYRCVRTIE
;
A
#
# COMPACT_ATOMS: atom_id res chain seq x y z
N MET A 1 -37.32 36.87 36.35
CA MET A 1 -37.97 36.92 35.01
C MET A 1 -37.14 37.73 34.00
N GLN A 2 -35.82 37.49 33.90
CA GLN A 2 -34.93 38.09 32.89
C GLN A 2 -33.98 37.08 32.20
N TYR A 3 -33.98 35.81 32.63
CA TYR A 3 -33.13 34.76 32.03
C TYR A 3 -33.81 33.98 30.87
N GLY A 4 -35.14 34.02 30.75
CA GLY A 4 -35.87 33.30 29.68
C GLY A 4 -35.87 34.00 28.32
N PHE A 5 -35.66 35.32 28.28
CA PHE A 5 -35.66 36.11 27.04
C PHE A 5 -34.31 36.07 26.29
N SER A 6 -33.20 35.78 26.99
CA SER A 6 -31.85 35.69 26.40
C SER A 6 -31.65 34.37 25.64
N ILE A 7 -32.19 33.26 26.16
CA ILE A 7 -32.08 31.94 25.54
C ILE A 7 -32.91 31.86 24.25
N LYS A 8 -34.11 32.45 24.21
CA LYS A 8 -34.93 32.49 22.99
C LYS A 8 -34.33 33.37 21.90
N ARG A 9 -33.63 34.46 22.24
CA ARG A 9 -32.96 35.32 21.26
C ARG A 9 -31.71 34.66 20.68
N LYS A 10 -30.94 33.91 21.49
CA LYS A 10 -29.81 33.09 21.01
C LYS A 10 -30.24 31.88 20.17
N CYS A 11 -31.33 31.19 20.52
CA CYS A 11 -31.85 30.08 19.71
C CYS A 11 -32.45 30.55 18.37
N TYR A 12 -33.10 31.73 18.34
CA TYR A 12 -33.62 32.31 17.10
C TYR A 12 -32.50 32.84 16.20
N LEU A 13 -31.46 33.47 16.77
CA LEU A 13 -30.25 33.86 16.03
C LEU A 13 -29.48 32.65 15.49
N LEU A 14 -29.39 31.55 16.25
CA LEU A 14 -28.77 30.30 15.78
C LEU A 14 -29.57 29.68 14.62
N SER A 15 -30.90 29.72 14.69
CA SER A 15 -31.78 29.19 13.64
C SER A 15 -31.77 30.05 12.36
N VAL A 16 -31.59 31.37 12.49
CA VAL A 16 -31.42 32.29 11.36
C VAL A 16 -30.01 32.21 10.77
N LEU A 17 -28.98 31.93 11.59
CA LEU A 17 -27.62 31.63 11.13
C LEU A 17 -27.58 30.28 10.37
N LEU A 18 -28.29 29.26 10.87
CA LEU A 18 -28.43 27.97 10.16
C LEU A 18 -29.26 28.11 8.88
N MET A 19 -30.29 28.97 8.81
CA MET A 19 -31.04 29.21 7.56
C MET A 19 -30.27 30.06 6.53
N THR A 20 -29.32 30.90 6.94
CA THR A 20 -28.48 31.68 6.00
C THR A 20 -27.32 30.85 5.43
N VAL A 21 -26.85 29.84 6.15
CA VAL A 21 -25.90 28.82 5.64
C VAL A 21 -26.57 27.90 4.59
N TRP A 22 -27.89 27.73 4.60
CA TRP A 22 -28.61 26.92 3.61
C TRP A 22 -29.03 27.68 2.33
N LEU A 23 -28.89 29.02 2.27
CA LEU A 23 -29.34 29.85 1.13
C LEU A 23 -28.20 30.55 0.37
N THR A 24 -26.94 30.22 0.66
CA THR A 24 -25.76 30.66 -0.11
C THR A 24 -24.94 29.46 -0.59
N GLY A 25 -25.62 28.46 -1.14
CA GLY A 25 -24.97 27.34 -1.82
C GLY A 25 -24.76 27.65 -3.30
N CYS A 26 -23.55 28.06 -3.66
CA CYS A 26 -22.88 27.77 -4.94
C CYS A 26 -21.43 28.29 -4.86
N VAL A 27 -20.62 27.66 -4.00
CA VAL A 27 -19.18 27.54 -4.22
C VAL A 27 -18.84 26.11 -3.81
N GLN A 28 -18.30 25.34 -4.75
CA GLN A 28 -17.88 23.97 -4.54
C GLN A 28 -16.58 23.98 -3.72
N GLU A 29 -16.68 24.07 -2.38
CA GLU A 29 -15.61 23.64 -1.49
C GLU A 29 -15.65 22.11 -1.40
N GLU A 30 -14.66 21.46 -2.01
CA GLU A 30 -14.44 20.02 -1.89
C GLU A 30 -13.97 19.67 -0.47
N PHE A 31 -14.90 19.51 0.48
CA PHE A 31 -14.63 18.82 1.75
C PHE A 31 -15.86 18.03 2.22
N GLU A 32 -16.14 16.93 1.53
CA GLU A 32 -16.82 15.77 2.13
C GLU A 32 -16.07 14.49 1.71
N SER A 33 -15.04 14.11 2.47
CA SER A 33 -14.38 12.81 2.36
C SER A 33 -15.10 11.81 3.27
N THR A 34 -16.07 11.07 2.72
CA THR A 34 -16.51 9.83 3.34
C THR A 34 -15.45 8.76 3.09
N PRO A 35 -14.91 8.08 4.13
CA PRO A 35 -14.00 6.96 3.90
C PRO A 35 -14.76 5.84 3.17
N SER A 36 -14.18 5.35 2.07
CA SER A 36 -14.79 4.27 1.29
C SER A 36 -14.57 2.92 1.99
N PRO A 37 -15.56 2.01 1.97
CA PRO A 37 -15.41 0.63 2.43
C PRO A 37 -14.30 -0.11 1.66
N ALA A 38 -13.68 -1.08 2.33
CA ALA A 38 -12.61 -1.93 1.82
C ALA A 38 -12.96 -2.57 0.45
N GLY A 39 -12.03 -2.47 -0.52
CA GLY A 39 -12.03 -3.28 -1.74
C GLY A 39 -11.97 -2.55 -3.10
N ASN A 40 -12.09 -1.22 -3.15
CA ASN A 40 -12.13 -0.49 -4.44
C ASN A 40 -10.88 0.40 -4.62
N GLY A 41 -10.22 0.29 -5.78
CA GLY A 41 -8.97 0.98 -6.11
C GLY A 41 -9.00 2.51 -5.95
N ILE A 42 -7.81 3.12 -6.00
CA ILE A 42 -7.55 4.55 -5.82
C ILE A 42 -8.49 5.36 -6.73
N ARG A 43 -9.19 6.35 -6.14
CA ARG A 43 -10.08 7.25 -6.87
C ARG A 43 -9.28 8.39 -7.52
N PHE A 44 -9.71 8.78 -8.71
CA PHE A 44 -9.12 9.87 -9.47
C PHE A 44 -10.19 10.87 -9.87
N THR A 45 -9.83 12.15 -9.87
CA THR A 45 -10.62 13.23 -10.45
C THR A 45 -9.76 13.99 -11.46
N LEU A 46 -10.17 13.96 -12.73
CA LEU A 46 -9.54 14.72 -13.81
C LEU A 46 -10.35 15.97 -14.13
N THR A 47 -9.68 16.99 -14.66
CA THR A 47 -10.32 18.19 -15.21
C THR A 47 -9.92 18.34 -16.67
N VAL A 48 -10.89 18.59 -17.56
CA VAL A 48 -10.61 19.00 -18.95
C VAL A 48 -10.79 20.53 -19.04
N PRO A 49 -9.71 21.34 -19.08
CA PRO A 49 -9.82 22.80 -19.13
C PRO A 49 -10.49 23.29 -20.42
N ASP A 50 -11.36 24.31 -20.30
CA ASP A 50 -11.89 25.09 -21.43
C ASP A 50 -12.67 26.36 -20.99
N VAL A 51 -13.05 27.21 -21.96
CA VAL A 51 -13.81 28.47 -21.76
C VAL A 51 -15.25 28.21 -21.27
N ASN A 52 -15.69 28.93 -20.23
CA ASN A 52 -17.08 29.11 -19.83
C ASN A 52 -17.68 30.29 -20.61
N LEU A 53 -18.69 30.03 -21.45
CA LEU A 53 -19.38 31.06 -22.24
C LEU A 53 -20.90 30.91 -22.06
N PRO A 54 -21.66 32.02 -21.94
CA PRO A 54 -23.12 32.02 -22.17
C PRO A 54 -23.50 31.98 -23.67
N SER A 55 -22.53 31.93 -24.59
CA SER A 55 -22.78 31.92 -26.03
C SER A 55 -22.26 30.63 -26.70
N VAL A 56 -23.16 29.99 -27.42
CA VAL A 56 -23.17 28.67 -28.11
C VAL A 56 -22.00 28.32 -29.08
N SER A 57 -20.80 28.93 -29.04
CA SER A 57 -19.79 28.74 -30.12
C SER A 57 -18.37 28.28 -29.73
N SER A 58 -18.03 28.05 -28.45
CA SER A 58 -16.67 27.54 -28.10
C SER A 58 -16.52 26.02 -28.24
N ARG A 59 -17.56 25.21 -28.01
CA ARG A 59 -17.52 23.74 -27.99
C ARG A 59 -18.51 23.16 -29.00
N THR A 60 -18.04 22.58 -30.10
CA THR A 60 -18.94 22.21 -31.21
C THR A 60 -18.50 20.96 -31.99
N MET A 61 -18.04 19.88 -31.33
CA MET A 61 -18.46 18.57 -31.85
C MET A 61 -19.95 18.44 -31.56
N THR A 62 -20.77 18.36 -32.61
CA THR A 62 -22.23 18.36 -32.48
C THR A 62 -22.68 17.19 -31.60
N GLY A 63 -23.63 17.40 -30.69
CA GLY A 63 -24.12 16.36 -29.79
C GLY A 63 -25.63 16.44 -29.65
N THR A 64 -26.27 15.40 -29.11
CA THR A 64 -27.69 15.47 -28.75
C THR A 64 -27.86 16.35 -27.51
N GLY A 65 -28.56 17.49 -27.62
CA GLY A 65 -28.81 18.40 -26.48
C GLY A 65 -27.65 19.34 -26.14
N THR A 66 -27.34 19.51 -24.86
CA THR A 66 -26.26 20.40 -24.33
C THR A 66 -24.89 19.71 -24.21
N ALA A 67 -24.75 18.46 -24.68
CA ALA A 67 -23.55 17.65 -24.48
C ALA A 67 -22.33 18.14 -25.29
N LYS A 68 -21.25 18.48 -24.58
CA LYS A 68 -19.99 18.98 -25.15
C LYS A 68 -19.04 17.83 -25.53
N LYS A 69 -19.30 17.14 -26.65
CA LYS A 69 -18.59 15.91 -27.06
C LYS A 69 -17.08 16.05 -27.29
N GLU A 70 -16.60 17.27 -27.48
CA GLU A 70 -15.17 17.60 -27.57
C GLU A 70 -14.37 17.30 -26.29
N ASP A 71 -15.05 17.18 -25.16
CA ASP A 71 -14.45 16.99 -23.83
C ASP A 71 -14.62 15.55 -23.33
N GLU A 72 -15.28 14.70 -24.11
CA GLU A 72 -15.69 13.38 -23.65
C GLU A 72 -14.49 12.46 -23.43
N ILE A 73 -14.38 11.92 -22.21
CA ILE A 73 -13.43 10.88 -21.82
C ILE A 73 -14.22 9.63 -21.51
N LYS A 74 -13.97 8.57 -22.28
CA LYS A 74 -14.68 7.29 -22.11
C LYS A 74 -13.77 6.16 -21.64
N THR A 75 -12.52 6.17 -22.10
CA THR A 75 -11.51 5.20 -21.68
C THR A 75 -10.33 5.94 -21.10
N VAL A 76 -9.71 5.36 -20.08
CA VAL A 76 -8.55 5.92 -19.39
C VAL A 76 -7.58 4.80 -19.05
N ASP A 77 -6.32 4.97 -19.45
CA ASP A 77 -5.19 4.15 -19.06
C ASP A 77 -4.23 4.97 -18.18
N ILE A 78 -3.63 4.32 -17.19
CA ILE A 78 -2.74 4.93 -16.21
C ILE A 78 -1.39 4.25 -16.29
N LEU A 79 -0.33 5.05 -16.34
CA LEU A 79 1.05 4.60 -16.30
C LEU A 79 1.74 5.21 -15.08
N VAL A 80 2.49 4.40 -14.35
CA VAL A 80 3.16 4.81 -13.11
C VAL A 80 4.67 4.79 -13.34
N PHE A 81 5.36 5.88 -12.96
CA PHE A 81 6.80 6.02 -13.12
C PHE A 81 7.50 6.37 -11.80
N ASP A 82 8.64 5.73 -11.52
CA ASP A 82 9.51 6.01 -10.38
C ASP A 82 10.37 7.26 -10.65
N MET A 83 10.11 8.34 -9.91
CA MET A 83 10.83 9.61 -10.01
C MET A 83 12.11 9.66 -9.17
N SER A 84 12.44 8.61 -8.41
CA SER A 84 13.74 8.49 -7.74
C SER A 84 14.89 8.24 -8.72
N LYS A 85 14.56 7.94 -9.99
CA LYS A 85 15.49 7.77 -11.10
C LYS A 85 15.36 8.94 -12.07
N THR A 86 16.48 9.32 -12.69
CA THR A 86 16.52 10.39 -13.69
C THR A 86 17.19 9.87 -14.96
N PRO A 87 16.46 9.70 -16.09
CA PRO A 87 15.00 9.87 -16.26
C PRO A 87 14.17 8.86 -15.44
N ALA A 88 12.90 9.22 -15.15
CA ALA A 88 11.98 8.34 -14.41
C ALA A 88 11.73 7.03 -15.17
N VAL A 89 11.47 5.93 -14.46
CA VAL A 89 11.31 4.58 -15.07
C VAL A 89 9.94 3.98 -14.80
N PHE A 90 9.39 3.27 -15.79
CA PHE A 90 8.07 2.65 -15.77
C PHE A 90 7.96 1.60 -14.67
N LEU A 91 6.87 1.60 -13.89
CA LEU A 91 6.60 0.67 -12.80
C LEU A 91 5.42 -0.26 -13.08
N GLU A 92 4.31 0.30 -13.56
CA GLU A 92 3.09 -0.45 -13.82
C GLU A 92 2.14 0.33 -14.74
N TRP A 93 1.20 -0.41 -15.32
CA TRP A 93 0.08 0.09 -16.09
C TRP A 93 -1.22 -0.46 -15.50
N ALA A 94 -2.25 0.35 -15.48
CA ALA A 94 -3.60 -0.05 -15.10
C ALA A 94 -4.64 0.66 -15.96
N SER A 95 -5.70 -0.05 -16.34
CA SER A 95 -6.87 0.55 -16.96
C SER A 95 -7.88 1.01 -15.91
N ALA A 96 -8.50 2.17 -16.13
CA ALA A 96 -9.50 2.71 -15.24
C ALA A 96 -10.80 1.89 -15.25
N THR A 97 -11.48 1.89 -14.10
CA THR A 97 -12.80 1.31 -13.91
C THR A 97 -13.81 2.38 -13.49
N GLY A 98 -15.04 2.26 -13.95
CA GLY A 98 -16.12 3.18 -13.54
C GLY A 98 -15.93 4.63 -13.99
N VAL A 99 -15.42 4.87 -15.21
CA VAL A 99 -15.26 6.22 -15.77
C VAL A 99 -16.62 6.90 -15.90
N THR A 100 -16.79 8.01 -15.18
CA THR A 100 -18.01 8.83 -15.13
C THR A 100 -17.67 10.28 -15.42
N GLN A 101 -18.48 10.93 -16.25
CA GLN A 101 -18.31 12.32 -16.64
C GLN A 101 -19.68 12.96 -16.88
N ASP A 102 -19.88 14.18 -16.38
CA ASP A 102 -21.01 15.03 -16.76
C ASP A 102 -20.56 16.03 -17.82
N LEU A 103 -21.18 15.98 -18.99
CA LEU A 103 -20.87 16.87 -20.11
C LEU A 103 -21.70 18.16 -20.12
N ALA A 104 -22.62 18.34 -19.17
CA ALA A 104 -23.52 19.50 -19.11
C ALA A 104 -22.95 20.66 -18.26
N ASP A 105 -22.47 20.38 -17.04
CA ASP A 105 -22.16 21.42 -16.04
C ASP A 105 -20.66 21.79 -15.96
N ASN A 106 -19.76 20.83 -15.74
CA ASN A 106 -18.30 21.05 -15.67
C ASN A 106 -17.57 19.77 -16.13
N SER A 107 -16.56 19.90 -17.00
CA SER A 107 -15.86 18.77 -17.65
C SER A 107 -14.92 17.98 -16.72
N THR A 108 -15.38 17.62 -15.52
CA THR A 108 -14.68 16.76 -14.56
C THR A 108 -15.00 15.29 -14.80
N VAL A 109 -13.98 14.43 -14.62
CA VAL A 109 -14.08 12.98 -14.86
C VAL A 109 -13.64 12.24 -13.61
N SER A 110 -14.46 11.31 -13.16
CA SER A 110 -14.20 10.50 -11.97
C SER A 110 -14.10 9.01 -12.33
N PHE A 111 -13.10 8.33 -11.79
CA PHE A 111 -12.90 6.88 -11.98
C PHE A 111 -12.06 6.29 -10.85
N SER A 112 -11.90 4.96 -10.84
CA SER A 112 -11.01 4.24 -9.93
C SER A 112 -10.03 3.33 -10.66
N ALA A 113 -8.83 3.14 -10.12
CA ALA A 113 -7.87 2.15 -10.61
C ALA A 113 -7.07 1.52 -9.46
N VAL A 114 -6.74 0.24 -9.63
CA VAL A 114 -5.92 -0.50 -8.68
C VAL A 114 -4.46 -0.32 -9.08
N LEU A 115 -3.68 0.33 -8.21
CA LEU A 115 -2.25 0.60 -8.41
C LEU A 115 -1.45 -0.01 -7.25
N SER A 116 -0.21 -0.40 -7.54
CA SER A 116 0.72 -0.93 -6.56
C SER A 116 1.30 0.19 -5.69
N PRO A 117 1.45 0.00 -4.37
CA PRO A 117 2.12 0.98 -3.52
C PRO A 117 3.56 1.25 -3.97
N THR A 118 4.02 2.49 -3.79
CA THR A 118 5.40 2.89 -4.10
C THR A 118 6.11 3.44 -2.86
N THR A 119 7.43 3.38 -2.85
CA THR A 119 8.25 3.79 -1.69
C THR A 119 8.92 5.15 -1.87
N ALA A 120 8.77 5.76 -3.04
CA ALA A 120 9.44 7.00 -3.43
C ALA A 120 8.52 7.87 -4.32
N SER A 121 8.99 9.09 -4.61
CA SER A 121 8.25 10.02 -5.47
C SER A 121 7.89 9.35 -6.80
N THR A 122 6.64 9.52 -7.20
CA THR A 122 6.02 8.78 -8.31
C THR A 122 5.32 9.76 -9.23
N CYS A 123 5.51 9.61 -10.54
CA CYS A 123 4.76 10.33 -11.55
C CYS A 123 3.66 9.43 -12.09
N ILE A 124 2.41 9.87 -11.93
CA ILE A 124 1.23 9.24 -12.52
C ILE A 124 0.95 9.93 -13.84
N VAL A 125 0.95 9.17 -14.91
CA VAL A 125 0.58 9.60 -16.27
C VAL A 125 -0.78 8.99 -16.59
N VAL A 126 -1.68 9.83 -17.08
CA VAL A 126 -3.06 9.47 -17.44
C VAL A 126 -3.24 9.73 -18.93
N VAL A 127 -3.66 8.70 -19.67
CA VAL A 127 -3.96 8.78 -21.10
C VAL A 127 -5.43 8.43 -21.32
N ALA A 128 -6.18 9.34 -21.92
CA ALA A 128 -7.59 9.15 -22.19
C ALA A 128 -7.85 8.89 -23.68
N ASN A 129 -8.90 8.13 -23.99
CA ASN A 129 -9.43 7.85 -25.34
C ASN A 129 -8.43 7.22 -26.32
N LYS A 130 -7.34 6.64 -25.81
CA LYS A 130 -6.41 5.79 -26.55
C LYS A 130 -6.13 4.55 -25.72
N GLU A 131 -6.31 3.38 -26.32
CA GLU A 131 -5.89 2.10 -25.76
C GLU A 131 -4.36 1.96 -25.88
N LEU A 132 -3.74 1.62 -24.75
CA LEU A 132 -2.28 1.50 -24.60
C LEU A 132 -1.77 0.05 -24.46
N ASP A 133 -2.65 -0.95 -24.45
CA ASP A 133 -2.29 -2.37 -24.27
C ASP A 133 -1.17 -2.85 -25.20
N ASP A 134 -1.28 -2.56 -26.50
CA ASP A 134 -0.26 -2.91 -27.49
C ASP A 134 1.07 -2.18 -27.26
N ILE A 135 1.02 -0.92 -26.80
CA ILE A 135 2.20 -0.09 -26.54
C ILE A 135 2.92 -0.57 -25.27
N VAL A 136 2.15 -0.78 -24.20
CA VAL A 136 2.65 -1.17 -22.88
C VAL A 136 3.22 -2.59 -22.89
N SER A 137 2.77 -3.46 -23.79
CA SER A 137 3.36 -4.79 -23.98
C SER A 137 4.88 -4.75 -24.25
N GLY A 138 5.38 -3.66 -24.84
CA GLY A 138 6.80 -3.42 -25.08
C GLY A 138 7.57 -2.80 -23.91
N PHE A 139 6.89 -2.43 -22.82
CA PHE A 139 7.49 -1.77 -21.67
C PHE A 139 8.01 -2.78 -20.63
N THR A 140 9.22 -2.54 -20.16
CA THR A 140 9.87 -3.33 -19.10
C THR A 140 9.93 -2.54 -17.79
N LYS A 141 9.30 -3.07 -16.74
CA LYS A 141 9.29 -2.50 -15.38
C LYS A 141 10.71 -2.23 -14.87
N GLY A 142 10.95 -1.02 -14.35
CA GLY A 142 12.23 -0.54 -13.83
C GLY A 142 13.27 -0.19 -14.89
N VAL A 143 13.00 -0.40 -16.19
CA VAL A 143 13.96 -0.22 -17.28
C VAL A 143 13.49 0.80 -18.31
N THR A 144 12.22 0.73 -18.71
CA THR A 144 11.69 1.65 -19.73
C THR A 144 11.60 3.05 -19.14
N THR A 145 12.35 3.99 -19.71
CA THR A 145 12.33 5.38 -19.25
C THR A 145 11.04 6.05 -19.67
N LYS A 146 10.61 7.06 -18.91
CA LYS A 146 9.47 7.90 -19.26
C LYS A 146 9.67 8.55 -20.63
N VAL A 147 10.89 8.98 -20.97
CA VAL A 147 11.23 9.49 -22.32
C VAL A 147 10.83 8.49 -23.41
N ARG A 148 11.29 7.24 -23.30
CA ARG A 148 10.97 6.20 -24.27
C ARG A 148 9.47 5.90 -24.31
N ALA A 149 8.82 5.88 -23.14
CA ALA A 149 7.38 5.67 -23.09
C ALA A 149 6.61 6.76 -23.84
N MET A 150 7.04 8.02 -23.72
CA MET A 150 6.41 9.17 -24.40
C MET A 150 6.64 9.16 -25.92
N GLU A 151 7.82 8.70 -26.37
CA GLU A 151 8.14 8.48 -27.78
C GLU A 151 7.24 7.41 -28.44
N GLU A 152 6.84 6.39 -27.67
CA GLU A 152 5.96 5.30 -28.16
C GLU A 152 4.46 5.67 -28.09
N MET A 153 4.08 6.74 -27.37
CA MET A 153 2.69 7.22 -27.25
C MET A 153 2.22 8.00 -28.49
N LEU A 154 2.16 7.30 -29.62
CA LEU A 154 1.71 7.83 -30.91
C LEU A 154 0.22 7.54 -31.15
N HIS A 155 -0.47 8.49 -31.75
CA HIS A 155 -1.79 8.27 -32.35
C HIS A 155 -1.72 8.58 -33.84
N THR A 156 -2.25 7.66 -34.65
CA THR A 156 -2.31 7.78 -36.10
C THR A 156 -3.76 7.75 -36.55
N GLN A 157 -4.17 8.74 -37.35
CA GLN A 157 -5.48 8.80 -37.98
C GLN A 157 -5.34 9.34 -39.41
N THR A 158 -5.90 8.60 -40.37
CA THR A 158 -5.94 9.02 -41.78
C THR A 158 -7.33 9.54 -42.16
N GLY A 159 -7.38 10.64 -42.91
CA GLY A 159 -8.63 11.23 -43.39
C GLY A 159 -9.32 12.14 -42.36
N LYS A 160 -10.61 12.44 -42.58
CA LYS A 160 -11.38 13.38 -41.76
C LYS A 160 -11.48 12.91 -40.30
N TRP A 161 -11.18 13.79 -39.35
CA TRP A 161 -11.58 13.58 -37.96
C TRP A 161 -13.11 13.70 -37.85
N LEU A 162 -13.78 12.62 -37.48
CA LEU A 162 -15.24 12.61 -37.40
C LEU A 162 -15.69 13.45 -36.19
N ALA A 163 -16.63 14.38 -36.40
CA ALA A 163 -17.07 15.36 -35.40
C ALA A 163 -18.59 15.34 -35.12
N ASP A 164 -19.36 14.46 -35.79
CA ASP A 164 -20.80 14.34 -35.61
C ASP A 164 -21.16 13.42 -34.43
N GLY A 165 -21.24 14.00 -33.24
CA GLY A 165 -21.71 13.31 -32.04
C GLY A 165 -23.22 13.22 -31.90
N SER A 166 -24.00 13.68 -32.89
CA SER A 166 -25.45 13.49 -32.92
C SER A 166 -25.86 12.08 -33.36
N THR A 167 -24.97 11.36 -34.05
CA THR A 167 -25.17 9.98 -34.50
C THR A 167 -24.23 9.00 -33.79
N THR A 168 -24.70 7.79 -33.51
CA THR A 168 -23.87 6.75 -32.86
C THR A 168 -22.74 6.33 -33.80
N GLY A 169 -21.49 6.60 -33.39
CA GLY A 169 -20.31 6.35 -34.21
C GLY A 169 -19.96 7.46 -35.22
N GLY A 170 -20.68 8.59 -35.20
CA GLY A 170 -20.45 9.73 -36.11
C GLY A 170 -19.30 10.67 -35.71
N TYR A 171 -18.65 10.43 -34.56
CA TYR A 171 -17.47 11.19 -34.12
C TYR A 171 -16.38 10.29 -33.55
N THR A 172 -15.16 10.81 -33.60
CA THR A 172 -13.95 10.19 -33.02
C THR A 172 -13.57 10.95 -31.76
N ARG A 173 -13.47 10.23 -30.64
CA ARG A 173 -13.04 10.80 -29.35
C ARG A 173 -11.58 11.22 -29.42
N ILE A 174 -11.27 12.41 -28.89
CA ILE A 174 -9.91 12.97 -28.95
C ILE A 174 -9.04 12.35 -27.84
N PRO A 175 -7.88 11.76 -28.17
CA PRO A 175 -6.92 11.35 -27.15
C PRO A 175 -6.40 12.53 -26.35
N MET A 176 -6.25 12.34 -25.04
CA MET A 176 -5.80 13.37 -24.11
C MET A 176 -4.74 12.84 -23.16
N TYR A 177 -3.91 13.74 -22.66
CA TYR A 177 -2.81 13.43 -21.74
C TYR A 177 -2.89 14.31 -20.49
N GLY A 178 -2.62 13.75 -19.32
CA GLY A 178 -2.39 14.49 -18.08
C GLY A 178 -1.35 13.79 -17.21
N GLU A 179 -0.65 14.52 -16.35
CA GLU A 179 0.26 13.92 -15.38
C GLU A 179 0.26 14.65 -14.04
N LYS A 180 0.60 13.91 -12.97
CA LYS A 180 0.81 14.48 -11.63
C LYS A 180 1.92 13.74 -10.91
N VAL A 181 2.78 14.50 -10.25
CA VAL A 181 3.80 13.95 -9.35
C VAL A 181 3.23 13.90 -7.94
N ILE A 182 3.35 12.75 -7.29
CA ILE A 182 2.99 12.52 -5.90
C ILE A 182 4.21 12.02 -5.12
N SER A 183 4.15 12.11 -3.79
CA SER A 183 5.24 11.68 -2.92
C SER A 183 5.42 10.16 -2.90
N LYS A 184 4.32 9.40 -2.96
CA LYS A 184 4.26 7.93 -3.13
C LYS A 184 2.80 7.49 -3.29
N ILE A 185 2.59 6.27 -3.80
CA ILE A 185 1.29 5.57 -3.78
C ILE A 185 1.19 4.79 -2.48
N THR A 186 0.13 5.00 -1.70
CA THR A 186 -0.17 4.19 -0.50
C THR A 186 -1.50 3.45 -0.66
N PRO A 187 -1.69 2.30 0.03
CA PRO A 187 -2.93 1.51 -0.06
C PRO A 187 -4.21 2.29 0.29
N SER A 188 -4.09 3.34 1.09
CA SER A 188 -5.18 4.17 1.61
C SER A 188 -4.82 5.66 1.51
N MET A 189 -4.68 6.14 0.28
CA MET A 189 -4.49 7.56 -0.02
C MET A 189 -5.80 8.25 -0.40
N ASP A 190 -5.86 9.56 -0.16
CA ASP A 190 -6.92 10.42 -0.66
C ASP A 190 -7.02 10.34 -2.19
N PRO A 191 -8.20 10.63 -2.77
CA PRO A 191 -8.35 10.69 -4.21
C PRO A 191 -7.28 11.55 -4.87
N ILE A 192 -6.68 11.05 -5.96
CA ILE A 192 -5.72 11.82 -6.72
C ILE A 192 -6.48 12.81 -7.59
N THR A 193 -6.54 14.06 -7.15
CA THR A 193 -7.20 15.18 -7.84
C THR A 193 -6.19 16.07 -8.56
N GLY A 194 -6.66 17.10 -9.30
CA GLY A 194 -5.79 18.13 -9.89
C GLY A 194 -4.94 17.65 -11.06
N ILE A 195 -5.44 16.67 -11.83
CA ILE A 195 -4.83 16.26 -13.11
C ILE A 195 -5.58 16.98 -14.24
N ASN A 196 -4.90 17.91 -14.90
CA ASN A 196 -5.45 18.62 -16.06
C ASN A 196 -5.16 17.84 -17.35
N MET A 197 -6.22 17.55 -18.10
CA MET A 197 -6.15 16.78 -19.34
C MET A 197 -6.00 17.72 -20.53
N LYS A 198 -4.95 17.52 -21.33
CA LYS A 198 -4.65 18.30 -22.54
C LYS A 198 -4.98 17.49 -23.79
N ARG A 199 -5.79 18.07 -24.68
CA ARG A 199 -6.13 17.47 -25.98
C ARG A 199 -4.91 17.47 -26.89
N MET A 200 -4.74 16.41 -27.69
CA MET A 200 -3.60 16.31 -28.60
C MET A 200 -3.77 17.06 -29.93
N LEU A 201 -5.00 17.50 -30.28
CA LEU A 201 -5.31 18.11 -31.58
C LEU A 201 -5.47 19.63 -31.49
N ALA A 202 -5.21 20.30 -32.61
CA ALA A 202 -5.61 21.68 -32.88
C ALA A 202 -7.00 21.71 -33.53
N ARG A 203 -7.80 22.74 -33.21
CA ARG A 203 -9.11 22.96 -33.83
C ARG A 203 -9.07 24.18 -34.75
N ILE A 204 -9.66 24.05 -35.94
CA ILE A 204 -9.78 25.13 -36.92
C ILE A 204 -11.27 25.40 -37.20
N ASP A 205 -11.68 26.66 -37.09
CA ASP A 205 -13.03 27.13 -37.41
C ASP A 205 -12.98 28.11 -38.58
N ILE A 206 -13.96 28.01 -39.50
CA ILE A 206 -14.03 28.85 -40.70
C ILE A 206 -15.26 29.73 -40.65
N HIS A 207 -15.04 31.03 -40.65
CA HIS A 207 -16.08 32.04 -40.69
C HIS A 207 -16.00 32.82 -42.00
N ASN A 208 -17.15 33.29 -42.47
CA ASN A 208 -17.23 34.21 -43.60
C ASN A 208 -18.06 35.43 -43.19
N ASN A 209 -17.45 36.61 -43.19
CA ASN A 209 -18.13 37.82 -42.72
C ASN A 209 -19.17 38.27 -43.75
N SER A 210 -20.44 37.97 -43.47
CA SER A 210 -21.58 38.25 -44.36
C SER A 210 -21.83 39.75 -44.63
N VAL A 211 -21.23 40.66 -43.86
CA VAL A 211 -21.42 42.11 -43.98
C VAL A 211 -20.35 42.75 -44.89
N THR A 212 -19.16 42.17 -45.00
CA THR A 212 -18.00 42.78 -45.69
C THR A 212 -17.43 41.90 -46.81
N SER A 213 -17.66 40.59 -46.77
CA SER A 213 -17.15 39.65 -47.76
C SER A 213 -18.05 39.58 -48.99
N ASN A 214 -17.47 39.83 -50.16
CA ASN A 214 -18.10 39.59 -51.47
C ASN A 214 -17.89 38.14 -51.97
N PHE A 215 -17.40 37.26 -51.10
CA PHE A 215 -17.04 35.88 -51.41
C PHE A 215 -17.97 34.90 -50.69
N THR A 216 -18.36 33.81 -51.35
CA THR A 216 -19.12 32.71 -50.74
C THR A 216 -18.26 31.45 -50.73
N VAL A 217 -17.97 30.94 -49.54
CA VAL A 217 -17.18 29.70 -49.33
C VAL A 217 -18.09 28.51 -49.60
N GLU A 218 -17.67 27.61 -50.50
CA GLU A 218 -18.40 26.36 -50.80
C GLU A 218 -17.66 25.14 -50.23
N GLU A 219 -16.34 25.11 -50.35
CA GLU A 219 -15.52 23.99 -49.91
C GLU A 219 -14.22 24.52 -49.30
N VAL A 220 -13.77 23.84 -48.25
CA VAL A 220 -12.47 24.05 -47.62
C VAL A 220 -11.74 22.73 -47.60
N TYR A 221 -10.48 22.76 -47.99
CA TYR A 221 -9.63 21.59 -48.01
C TYR A 221 -8.50 21.78 -47.01
N LEU A 222 -8.36 20.87 -46.05
CA LEU A 222 -7.16 20.79 -45.21
C LEU A 222 -6.08 20.04 -45.98
N ALA A 223 -5.00 20.74 -46.34
CA ALA A 223 -3.90 20.21 -47.13
C ALA A 223 -2.59 20.20 -46.34
N ASN A 224 -1.65 19.34 -46.74
CA ASN A 224 -0.34 19.22 -46.11
C ASN A 224 -0.44 18.92 -44.60
N TYR A 225 -1.43 18.16 -44.14
CA TYR A 225 -1.59 17.85 -42.72
C TYR A 225 -0.77 16.62 -42.31
N ASN A 226 -0.52 16.47 -41.02
CA ASN A 226 0.11 15.29 -40.44
C ASN A 226 -0.96 14.24 -40.10
N THR A 227 -0.68 12.95 -40.27
CA THR A 227 -1.58 11.85 -39.86
C THR A 227 -1.22 11.25 -38.52
N THR A 228 -0.03 11.54 -38.01
CA THR A 228 0.49 10.97 -36.78
C THR A 228 1.04 12.07 -35.86
N GLY A 229 0.74 11.96 -34.57
CA GLY A 229 1.24 12.88 -33.55
C GLY A 229 1.41 12.22 -32.18
N TYR A 230 2.21 12.84 -31.31
CA TYR A 230 2.36 12.41 -29.92
C TYR A 230 1.15 12.77 -29.09
N ILE A 231 0.64 11.82 -28.32
CA ILE A 231 -0.46 12.05 -27.37
C ILE A 231 0.02 12.98 -26.25
N ALA A 232 1.25 12.75 -25.78
CA ALA A 232 1.85 13.56 -24.74
C ALA A 232 2.32 14.95 -25.23
N PRO A 233 2.19 16.02 -24.43
CA PRO A 233 2.75 17.35 -24.71
C PRO A 233 4.27 17.32 -24.78
N ALA A 234 4.90 18.39 -25.26
CA ALA A 234 6.36 18.52 -25.30
C ALA A 234 7.01 18.19 -23.93
N TRP A 235 8.02 17.31 -23.95
CA TRP A 235 8.75 16.87 -22.76
C TRP A 235 10.24 17.21 -22.85
N ASN A 236 10.89 17.37 -21.70
CA ASN A 236 12.34 17.58 -21.62
C ASN A 236 13.13 16.26 -21.72
N THR A 237 14.47 16.32 -21.64
CA THR A 237 15.36 15.15 -21.69
C THR A 237 15.12 14.11 -20.59
N ASN A 238 14.36 14.44 -19.55
CA ASN A 238 13.98 13.53 -18.47
C ASN A 238 12.55 12.98 -18.61
N GLY A 239 11.85 13.32 -19.70
CA GLY A 239 10.47 12.91 -19.95
C GLY A 239 9.45 13.67 -19.09
N GLN A 240 9.83 14.81 -18.52
CA GLN A 240 8.91 15.66 -17.76
C GLN A 240 8.23 16.65 -18.71
N VAL A 241 6.91 16.79 -18.59
CA VAL A 241 6.22 17.89 -19.25
C VAL A 241 6.63 19.17 -18.54
N THR A 242 7.28 20.08 -19.26
CA THR A 242 7.73 21.38 -18.75
C THR A 242 6.55 22.33 -18.69
N GLU A 243 6.43 23.14 -17.62
CA GLU A 243 5.42 24.20 -17.51
C GLU A 243 6.08 25.57 -17.23
N PRO A 244 5.84 26.61 -18.05
CA PRO A 244 5.11 26.52 -19.32
C PRO A 244 5.90 25.68 -20.33
N ALA A 245 5.20 24.82 -21.07
CA ALA A 245 5.83 24.00 -22.10
C ALA A 245 6.48 24.90 -23.17
N PRO A 246 7.60 24.47 -23.80
CA PRO A 246 8.09 25.14 -24.99
C PRO A 246 6.95 25.32 -25.97
N ASP A 247 6.73 26.56 -26.41
CA ASP A 247 5.67 26.91 -27.36
C ASP A 247 5.81 26.26 -28.74
N THR A 248 6.87 25.48 -28.95
CA THR A 248 7.19 24.83 -30.23
C THR A 248 6.64 23.40 -30.24
N PRO A 249 5.80 23.04 -31.23
CA PRO A 249 5.32 21.67 -31.37
C PRO A 249 6.45 20.64 -31.46
N VAL A 250 6.24 19.47 -30.86
CA VAL A 250 7.14 18.31 -30.96
C VAL A 250 6.49 17.29 -31.89
N LEU A 251 7.12 17.03 -33.03
CA LEU A 251 6.60 16.11 -34.04
C LEU A 251 7.31 14.75 -33.98
N PRO A 252 6.62 13.64 -34.27
CA PRO A 252 7.25 12.35 -34.50
C PRO A 252 8.23 12.42 -35.67
N THR A 253 9.25 11.55 -35.66
CA THR A 253 10.24 11.44 -36.75
C THR A 253 9.58 11.17 -38.10
N ASP A 254 8.49 10.40 -38.09
CA ASP A 254 7.58 10.25 -39.23
C ASP A 254 6.17 10.67 -38.80
N SER A 255 5.76 11.87 -39.22
CA SER A 255 4.42 12.41 -38.95
C SER A 255 3.37 11.98 -39.98
N GLY A 256 3.76 11.20 -41.00
CA GLY A 256 2.90 10.81 -42.11
C GLY A 256 2.35 11.99 -42.90
N LYS A 257 3.16 13.03 -43.10
CA LYS A 257 2.77 14.28 -43.78
C LYS A 257 2.16 14.01 -45.16
N MET A 258 0.94 14.50 -45.40
CA MET A 258 0.18 14.27 -46.63
C MET A 258 0.22 15.49 -47.55
N THR A 259 1.14 15.50 -48.53
CA THR A 259 1.40 16.67 -49.39
C THR A 259 0.73 16.65 -50.78
N GLU A 260 0.27 15.49 -51.25
CA GLU A 260 -0.37 15.35 -52.56
C GLU A 260 -1.83 15.85 -52.57
N GLU A 261 -2.29 16.39 -53.71
CA GLU A 261 -3.65 16.90 -53.89
C GLU A 261 -4.74 15.87 -53.53
N GLY A 262 -4.54 14.61 -53.94
CA GLY A 262 -5.48 13.52 -53.67
C GLY A 262 -5.64 13.18 -52.19
N ASN A 263 -4.74 13.66 -51.33
CA ASN A 263 -4.78 13.42 -49.89
C ASN A 263 -5.49 14.53 -49.11
N ALA A 264 -5.78 15.68 -49.72
CA ALA A 264 -6.40 16.80 -49.02
C ALA A 264 -7.81 16.44 -48.51
N ILE A 265 -8.12 16.81 -47.27
CA ILE A 265 -9.42 16.49 -46.66
C ILE A 265 -10.42 17.59 -47.01
N LEU A 266 -11.47 17.21 -47.74
CA LEU A 266 -12.57 18.09 -48.13
C LEU A 266 -13.60 18.27 -47.00
N TYR A 267 -13.95 19.53 -46.75
CA TYR A 267 -15.05 19.97 -45.89
C TYR A 267 -16.00 20.85 -46.69
N SER A 268 -17.27 20.46 -46.78
CA SER A 268 -18.30 21.26 -47.46
C SER A 268 -18.83 22.35 -46.52
N VAL A 269 -18.62 23.61 -46.89
CA VAL A 269 -19.00 24.77 -46.09
C VAL A 269 -20.23 25.42 -46.71
N ASN A 270 -21.28 25.64 -45.92
CA ASN A 270 -22.55 26.18 -46.41
C ASN A 270 -22.56 27.72 -46.42
N GLY A 271 -21.71 28.32 -47.28
CA GLY A 271 -21.73 29.74 -47.59
C GLY A 271 -21.28 30.67 -46.45
N ASN A 272 -22.22 31.42 -45.89
CA ASN A 272 -21.96 32.45 -44.86
C ASN A 272 -22.16 31.95 -43.42
N THR A 273 -22.57 30.69 -43.24
CA THR A 273 -22.76 30.11 -41.90
C THR A 273 -21.39 29.76 -41.31
N PRO A 274 -21.09 30.14 -40.06
CA PRO A 274 -19.90 29.67 -39.36
C PRO A 274 -19.78 28.14 -39.42
N TYR A 275 -18.59 27.66 -39.77
CA TYR A 275 -18.26 26.25 -39.83
C TYR A 275 -17.34 25.91 -38.66
N ASP A 276 -17.97 25.60 -37.53
CA ASP A 276 -17.31 25.48 -36.21
C ASP A 276 -17.19 24.01 -35.77
N GLY A 277 -16.04 23.62 -35.23
CA GLY A 277 -15.85 22.33 -34.53
C GLY A 277 -15.89 21.09 -35.42
N GLU A 278 -15.49 21.25 -36.67
CA GLU A 278 -15.48 20.17 -37.67
C GLU A 278 -14.08 19.83 -38.16
N ILE A 279 -13.13 20.78 -38.11
CA ILE A 279 -11.78 20.61 -38.63
C ILE A 279 -10.82 20.46 -37.44
N TYR A 280 -10.35 19.23 -37.24
CA TYR A 280 -9.32 18.90 -36.26
C TYR A 280 -8.08 18.35 -36.97
N THR A 281 -6.91 18.78 -36.52
CA THR A 281 -5.63 18.35 -37.11
C THR A 281 -4.59 18.14 -36.02
N PHE A 282 -3.63 17.26 -36.29
CA PHE A 282 -2.42 17.12 -35.47
C PHE A 282 -1.56 18.39 -35.55
N GLU A 283 -0.64 18.51 -34.59
CA GLU A 283 0.29 19.62 -34.55
C GLU A 283 1.13 19.74 -35.82
N SER A 284 1.53 20.96 -36.15
CA SER A 284 2.43 21.24 -37.26
C SER A 284 3.36 22.38 -36.90
N LEU A 285 4.63 22.27 -37.32
CA LEU A 285 5.59 23.36 -37.23
C LEU A 285 5.17 24.52 -38.14
N ALA A 286 5.58 25.73 -37.76
CA ALA A 286 5.51 26.90 -38.64
C ALA A 286 6.42 26.68 -39.86
N ALA A 287 6.05 27.26 -41.00
CA ALA A 287 6.94 27.26 -42.16
C ALA A 287 8.22 28.05 -41.83
N GLY A 288 9.39 27.45 -42.04
CA GLY A 288 10.67 28.13 -41.84
C GLY A 288 10.96 29.13 -42.95
N ASP A 289 11.32 30.37 -42.61
CA ASP A 289 11.83 31.36 -43.55
C ASP A 289 13.32 31.11 -43.81
N ALA A 290 13.62 30.03 -44.54
CA ALA A 290 14.99 29.52 -44.70
C ALA A 290 15.80 30.24 -45.79
N GLY A 291 15.77 31.58 -45.82
CA GLY A 291 16.69 32.33 -46.68
C GLY A 291 16.91 33.77 -46.22
N GLY A 292 18.15 34.25 -46.40
CA GLY A 292 18.48 35.65 -46.19
C GLY A 292 17.70 36.56 -47.15
N VAL A 293 17.74 37.87 -46.90
CA VAL A 293 17.05 38.91 -47.71
C VAL A 293 17.20 38.63 -49.22
N GLY A 294 16.12 38.18 -49.88
CA GLY A 294 16.10 37.85 -51.30
C GLY A 294 16.17 36.36 -51.68
N GLN A 295 16.18 35.44 -50.72
CA GLN A 295 15.98 34.00 -50.93
C GLN A 295 14.69 33.57 -50.23
N ASP A 296 13.56 33.57 -50.94
CA ASP A 296 12.31 32.99 -50.41
C ASP A 296 12.44 31.46 -50.35
N GLY A 297 12.27 30.87 -49.15
CA GLY A 297 12.30 29.43 -48.91
C GLY A 297 11.16 28.66 -49.58
N GLU A 298 11.29 28.40 -50.89
CA GLU A 298 10.25 27.84 -51.77
C GLU A 298 9.66 26.50 -51.28
N ALA A 299 10.48 25.60 -50.73
CA ALA A 299 10.05 24.25 -50.37
C ALA A 299 9.30 24.18 -49.01
N SER A 300 9.81 24.84 -47.97
CA SER A 300 9.22 24.79 -46.62
C SER A 300 7.81 25.40 -46.58
N ARG A 301 7.54 26.43 -47.39
CA ARG A 301 6.23 27.04 -47.52
C ARG A 301 5.27 26.14 -48.30
N LYS A 302 5.71 25.55 -49.41
CA LYS A 302 4.88 24.64 -50.22
C LYS A 302 4.34 23.47 -49.41
N ASP A 303 5.15 22.90 -48.52
CA ASP A 303 4.83 21.73 -47.71
C ASP A 303 4.21 22.06 -46.34
N ALA A 304 4.00 23.35 -46.03
CA ALA A 304 3.37 23.79 -44.79
C ALA A 304 1.88 23.42 -44.76
N THR A 305 1.36 23.08 -43.58
CA THR A 305 -0.08 22.82 -43.39
C THR A 305 -0.86 24.09 -43.73
N CYS A 306 -1.82 23.97 -44.63
CA CYS A 306 -2.60 25.10 -45.12
C CYS A 306 -4.04 24.69 -45.41
N LEU A 307 -4.90 25.70 -45.64
CA LEU A 307 -6.23 25.48 -46.17
C LEU A 307 -6.28 25.92 -47.63
N ILE A 308 -6.95 25.14 -48.47
CA ILE A 308 -7.38 25.61 -49.80
C ILE A 308 -8.87 25.90 -49.72
N VAL A 309 -9.23 27.17 -49.91
CA VAL A 309 -10.61 27.65 -49.86
C VAL A 309 -11.13 27.81 -51.28
N LYS A 310 -12.21 27.11 -51.60
CA LYS A 310 -12.92 27.22 -52.88
C LYS A 310 -14.24 27.95 -52.68
N GLY A 311 -14.54 28.86 -53.59
CA GLY A 311 -15.78 29.60 -53.57
C GLY A 311 -15.97 30.51 -54.77
N LYS A 312 -16.95 31.41 -54.66
CA LYS A 312 -17.33 32.35 -55.73
C LYS A 312 -17.30 33.78 -55.24
N ILE A 313 -16.91 34.71 -56.12
CA ILE A 313 -17.12 36.14 -55.90
C ILE A 313 -18.45 36.53 -56.56
N GLY A 314 -19.45 36.89 -55.77
CA GLY A 314 -20.81 37.13 -56.28
C GLY A 314 -21.36 35.95 -57.08
N THR A 315 -21.76 36.16 -58.34
CA THR A 315 -22.23 35.12 -59.26
C THR A 315 -21.16 34.63 -60.25
N GLY A 316 -19.88 34.90 -59.97
CA GLY A 316 -18.74 34.55 -60.84
C GLY A 316 -18.40 33.06 -60.87
N GLU A 317 -17.35 32.72 -61.64
CA GLU A 317 -16.80 31.36 -61.69
C GLU A 317 -16.14 30.95 -60.37
N LEU A 318 -16.02 29.63 -60.15
CA LEU A 318 -15.34 29.07 -59.00
C LEU A 318 -13.84 29.39 -59.05
N THR A 319 -13.28 29.73 -57.89
CA THR A 319 -11.86 30.03 -57.74
C THR A 319 -11.32 29.50 -56.42
N PHE A 320 -10.00 29.26 -56.37
CA PHE A 320 -9.30 28.64 -55.25
C PHE A 320 -8.29 29.61 -54.64
N TYR A 321 -8.21 29.63 -53.31
CA TYR A 321 -7.23 30.42 -52.56
C TYR A 321 -6.50 29.54 -51.55
N ARG A 322 -5.19 29.72 -51.47
CA ARG A 322 -4.37 29.17 -50.38
C ARG A 322 -4.42 30.12 -49.18
N VAL A 323 -4.73 29.57 -48.01
CA VAL A 323 -4.75 30.26 -46.72
C VAL A 323 -3.73 29.59 -45.81
N ASP A 324 -2.64 30.32 -45.54
CA ASP A 324 -1.61 29.90 -44.60
C ASP A 324 -1.89 30.51 -43.20
N PHE A 325 -1.42 29.83 -42.16
CA PHE A 325 -1.55 30.31 -40.77
C PHE A 325 -0.43 31.31 -40.47
N THR A 326 -0.74 32.61 -40.50
CA THR A 326 0.25 33.68 -40.32
C THR A 326 -0.26 34.78 -39.39
N LYS A 327 0.63 35.47 -38.66
CA LYS A 327 0.27 36.70 -37.92
C LYS A 327 -0.06 37.85 -38.89
N THR A 328 -0.90 38.77 -38.44
CA THR A 328 -1.21 39.99 -39.22
C THR A 328 -0.06 40.99 -39.06
N GLY A 329 0.76 41.18 -40.10
CA GLY A 329 1.85 42.16 -40.10
C GLY A 329 1.41 43.55 -40.58
N ASN A 330 2.17 44.60 -40.23
CA ASN A 330 1.99 45.92 -40.83
C ASN A 330 2.53 45.94 -42.27
N THR A 331 2.08 46.91 -43.07
CA THR A 331 2.47 47.02 -44.49
C THR A 331 3.99 47.19 -44.62
N GLY A 332 4.69 46.18 -45.15
CA GLY A 332 6.14 46.21 -45.39
C GLY A 332 7.00 45.32 -44.48
N GLU A 333 6.43 44.59 -43.51
CA GLU A 333 7.15 43.63 -42.66
C GLU A 333 7.12 42.19 -43.22
N GLN A 334 8.13 41.37 -42.87
CA GLN A 334 8.13 39.93 -43.16
C GLN A 334 6.94 39.25 -42.47
N VAL A 335 6.26 38.34 -43.18
CA VAL A 335 5.09 37.61 -42.66
C VAL A 335 5.55 36.49 -41.73
N GLU A 336 5.13 36.53 -40.46
CA GLU A 336 5.43 35.48 -39.47
C GLU A 336 4.43 34.33 -39.59
N TYR A 337 4.92 33.12 -39.88
CA TYR A 337 4.13 31.89 -39.91
C TYR A 337 3.91 31.33 -38.51
N LEU A 338 2.70 30.87 -38.24
CA LEU A 338 2.30 30.30 -36.96
C LEU A 338 2.33 28.77 -37.01
N PRO A 339 2.84 28.09 -35.96
CA PRO A 339 2.65 26.66 -35.81
C PRO A 339 1.18 26.35 -35.47
N LEU A 340 0.73 25.13 -35.79
CA LEU A 340 -0.50 24.58 -35.25
C LEU A 340 -0.18 23.79 -33.98
N LYS A 341 -0.59 24.34 -32.85
CA LYS A 341 -0.36 23.78 -31.51
C LYS A 341 -1.57 22.98 -31.02
N ARG A 342 -1.31 21.92 -30.25
CA ARG A 342 -2.36 21.13 -29.59
C ARG A 342 -3.17 21.97 -28.61
N ASN A 343 -4.41 21.58 -28.35
CA ASN A 343 -5.32 22.27 -27.43
C ASN A 343 -5.51 23.77 -27.73
N HIS A 344 -5.20 24.22 -28.96
CA HIS A 344 -5.42 25.59 -29.42
C HIS A 344 -6.57 25.65 -30.41
N LYS A 345 -7.22 26.81 -30.47
CA LYS A 345 -8.26 27.12 -31.43
C LYS A 345 -7.76 28.16 -32.43
N TYR A 346 -7.98 27.92 -33.72
CA TYR A 346 -7.65 28.82 -34.82
C TYR A 346 -8.93 29.20 -35.56
N ILE A 347 -9.34 30.46 -35.49
CA ILE A 347 -10.54 30.96 -36.16
C ILE A 347 -10.09 31.79 -37.35
N ILE A 348 -10.43 31.32 -38.56
CA ILE A 348 -10.16 32.03 -39.81
C ILE A 348 -11.45 32.68 -40.27
N THR A 349 -11.48 34.00 -40.23
CA THR A 349 -12.60 34.79 -40.76
C THR A 349 -12.22 35.40 -42.09
N ILE A 350 -12.85 34.96 -43.17
CA ILE A 350 -12.72 35.58 -44.49
C ILE A 350 -13.48 36.90 -44.48
N THR A 351 -12.79 37.98 -44.82
CA THR A 351 -13.33 39.35 -44.74
C THR A 351 -13.63 39.95 -46.11
N GLN A 352 -12.85 39.60 -47.15
CA GLN A 352 -13.07 40.12 -48.52
C GLN A 352 -12.28 39.34 -49.57
N ALA A 353 -12.79 39.22 -50.80
CA ALA A 353 -12.01 38.83 -51.98
C ALA A 353 -11.85 40.00 -52.96
N LEU A 354 -10.62 40.48 -53.15
CA LEU A 354 -10.27 41.61 -54.02
C LEU A 354 -10.18 41.25 -55.51
N GLY A 355 -10.16 39.97 -55.86
CA GLY A 355 -10.09 39.47 -57.24
C GLY A 355 -10.02 37.95 -57.30
N THR A 356 -10.16 37.35 -58.49
CA THR A 356 -10.09 35.89 -58.68
C THR A 356 -8.75 35.32 -58.19
N GLY A 357 -8.80 34.15 -57.54
CA GLY A 357 -7.64 33.35 -57.15
C GLY A 357 -7.18 32.42 -58.27
N TYR A 358 -6.73 31.22 -57.91
CA TYR A 358 -6.25 30.19 -58.83
C TYR A 358 -7.40 29.48 -59.55
N LYS A 359 -7.10 28.87 -60.71
CA LYS A 359 -8.09 28.19 -61.56
C LYS A 359 -8.39 26.77 -61.09
N SER A 360 -7.42 26.13 -60.43
CA SER A 360 -7.56 24.78 -59.91
C SER A 360 -7.00 24.68 -58.48
N PHE A 361 -7.40 23.61 -57.81
CA PHE A 361 -6.83 23.22 -56.52
C PHE A 361 -5.32 22.99 -56.63
N SER A 362 -4.85 22.27 -57.64
CA SER A 362 -3.42 21.97 -57.83
C SER A 362 -2.57 23.24 -57.94
N GLU A 363 -3.06 24.26 -58.66
CA GLU A 363 -2.39 25.56 -58.76
C GLU A 363 -2.34 26.29 -57.41
N ALA A 364 -3.42 26.22 -56.63
CA ALA A 364 -3.49 26.84 -55.31
C ALA A 364 -2.55 26.15 -54.31
N LEU A 365 -2.52 24.81 -54.29
CA LEU A 365 -1.65 24.03 -53.41
C LEU A 365 -0.17 24.24 -53.73
N ALA A 366 0.19 24.24 -55.02
CA ALA A 366 1.56 24.46 -55.46
C ALA A 366 2.05 25.92 -55.31
N SER A 367 1.17 26.85 -54.91
CA SER A 367 1.53 28.26 -54.78
C SER A 367 2.42 28.54 -53.56
N TYR A 368 3.43 29.39 -53.75
CA TYR A 368 4.43 29.77 -52.74
C TYR A 368 4.26 31.22 -52.23
N THR A 369 3.37 32.00 -52.87
CA THR A 369 2.93 33.32 -52.40
C THR A 369 1.43 33.28 -52.16
N VAL A 370 1.00 33.72 -50.98
CA VAL A 370 -0.41 34.04 -50.71
C VAL A 370 -0.81 35.13 -51.72
N MET A 371 -1.61 34.80 -52.74
CA MET A 371 -2.17 35.84 -53.59
C MET A 371 -2.96 36.77 -52.68
N SER A 372 -2.56 38.05 -52.61
CA SER A 372 -3.13 39.05 -51.69
C SER A 372 -4.62 39.38 -51.94
N ASN A 373 -5.24 38.66 -52.88
CA ASN A 373 -6.59 38.84 -53.35
C ASN A 373 -7.64 38.23 -52.40
N LEU A 374 -7.28 37.36 -51.46
CA LEU A 374 -8.17 36.96 -50.37
C LEU A 374 -7.71 37.61 -49.06
N LYS A 375 -8.59 38.43 -48.47
CA LYS A 375 -8.40 39.01 -47.14
C LYS A 375 -9.10 38.13 -46.12
N PHE A 376 -8.34 37.73 -45.12
CA PHE A 376 -8.84 36.97 -43.99
C PHE A 376 -8.16 37.47 -42.73
N ARG A 377 -8.80 37.17 -41.61
CA ARG A 377 -8.30 37.41 -40.26
C ARG A 377 -8.10 36.07 -39.59
N LEU A 378 -6.96 35.87 -38.94
CA LEU A 378 -6.69 34.72 -38.09
C LEU A 378 -6.67 35.15 -36.63
N ILE A 379 -7.45 34.46 -35.81
CA ILE A 379 -7.44 34.55 -34.34
C ILE A 379 -6.98 33.20 -33.82
N HIS A 380 -6.03 33.18 -32.88
CA HIS A 380 -5.62 31.96 -32.20
C HIS A 380 -5.37 32.23 -30.72
N TYR A 381 -5.70 31.28 -29.86
CA TYR A 381 -5.50 31.41 -28.41
C TYR A 381 -5.33 30.03 -27.74
N ASP A 382 -4.66 30.04 -26.58
CA ASP A 382 -4.52 28.88 -25.70
C ASP A 382 -5.80 28.69 -24.87
N ARG A 383 -6.37 27.49 -24.92
CA ARG A 383 -7.60 27.14 -24.19
C ARG A 383 -7.37 26.89 -22.70
N ASP A 384 -6.11 26.73 -22.27
CA ASP A 384 -5.79 26.56 -20.85
C ASP A 384 -5.84 27.91 -20.09
N LYS A 385 -5.57 29.03 -20.78
CA LYS A 385 -5.38 30.37 -20.17
C LYS A 385 -6.58 31.31 -20.28
N VAL A 386 -7.43 31.14 -21.30
CA VAL A 386 -8.58 32.02 -21.54
C VAL A 386 -9.85 31.29 -21.18
N LYS A 387 -10.53 31.69 -20.10
CA LYS A 387 -11.70 30.97 -19.55
C LYS A 387 -13.03 31.72 -19.69
N ASP A 388 -13.03 33.03 -19.91
CA ASP A 388 -14.23 33.82 -20.22
C ASP A 388 -13.91 34.81 -21.36
N VAL A 389 -14.83 35.02 -22.30
CA VAL A 389 -14.60 35.79 -23.54
C VAL A 389 -15.79 36.68 -23.87
N VAL A 390 -15.50 37.93 -24.22
CA VAL A 390 -16.45 38.87 -24.82
C VAL A 390 -16.11 39.08 -26.30
N TYR A 391 -17.10 38.93 -27.17
CA TYR A 391 -16.96 39.04 -28.63
C TYR A 391 -18.01 40.01 -29.20
N ASN A 392 -17.63 40.86 -30.16
CA ASN A 392 -18.53 41.85 -30.77
C ASN A 392 -18.78 41.64 -32.27
N GLY A 393 -18.54 40.44 -32.79
CA GLY A 393 -18.68 40.14 -34.23
C GLY A 393 -17.47 40.52 -35.07
N GLN A 394 -16.50 41.26 -34.51
CA GLN A 394 -15.23 41.56 -35.17
C GLN A 394 -14.04 41.14 -34.30
N TYR A 395 -13.92 41.69 -33.08
CA TYR A 395 -12.81 41.49 -32.14
C TYR A 395 -13.24 40.68 -30.91
N MET A 396 -12.29 40.08 -30.19
CA MET A 396 -12.48 39.36 -28.94
C MET A 396 -11.57 39.87 -27.80
N LEU A 397 -12.06 39.73 -26.57
CA LEU A 397 -11.33 39.98 -25.32
C LEU A 397 -11.62 38.82 -24.36
N GLY A 398 -10.58 38.11 -23.93
CA GLY A 398 -10.70 36.97 -23.03
C GLY A 398 -9.86 37.13 -21.77
N VAL A 399 -10.34 36.53 -20.67
CA VAL A 399 -9.69 36.51 -19.35
C VAL A 399 -9.64 35.10 -18.77
N GLY A 400 -8.62 34.82 -17.96
CA GLY A 400 -8.45 33.55 -17.27
C GLY A 400 -9.34 33.37 -16.05
N GLU A 401 -9.76 34.46 -15.40
CA GLU A 401 -10.64 34.45 -14.22
C GLU A 401 -11.56 35.68 -14.24
N SER A 402 -12.87 35.46 -14.08
CA SER A 402 -13.89 36.51 -14.00
C SER A 402 -14.17 36.95 -12.56
N GLU A 403 -13.77 36.14 -11.57
CA GLU A 403 -13.88 36.47 -10.14
C GLU A 403 -12.63 35.95 -9.40
N VAL A 404 -12.09 36.79 -8.51
CA VAL A 404 -10.94 36.51 -7.65
C VAL A 404 -11.37 36.65 -6.20
N ALA A 405 -11.22 35.60 -5.40
CA ALA A 405 -11.51 35.63 -3.96
C ALA A 405 -10.24 35.31 -3.16
N VAL A 406 -9.84 36.21 -2.26
CA VAL A 406 -8.59 36.09 -1.49
C VAL A 406 -8.74 36.53 -0.04
N THR A 407 -7.82 36.11 0.83
CA THR A 407 -7.83 36.49 2.25
C THR A 407 -7.08 37.81 2.50
N GLN A 408 -7.19 38.35 3.72
CA GLN A 408 -6.45 39.55 4.15
C GLN A 408 -4.94 39.46 3.96
N TYR A 409 -4.37 38.25 3.87
CA TYR A 409 -2.94 38.00 3.78
C TYR A 409 -2.41 37.73 2.37
N GLN A 410 -3.24 37.87 1.34
CA GLN A 410 -2.85 37.59 -0.04
C GLN A 410 -1.54 38.29 -0.42
N ASN A 411 -0.68 37.57 -1.14
CA ASN A 411 0.58 38.12 -1.63
C ASN A 411 0.34 39.15 -2.74
N ASN A 412 1.10 40.25 -2.71
CA ASN A 412 1.04 41.35 -3.66
C ASN A 412 1.62 40.93 -5.03
N SER A 413 0.93 40.10 -5.79
CA SER A 413 1.30 39.68 -7.17
C SER A 413 0.31 38.66 -7.77
N TYR A 414 -0.99 38.76 -7.45
CA TYR A 414 -1.98 37.84 -8.00
C TYR A 414 -2.11 38.07 -9.52
N ALA A 415 -1.81 37.07 -10.35
CA ALA A 415 -1.76 37.21 -11.81
C ALA A 415 -3.01 36.60 -12.46
N ILE A 416 -3.57 37.29 -13.46
CA ILE A 416 -4.73 36.85 -14.25
C ILE A 416 -4.33 36.89 -15.72
N ASP A 417 -4.49 35.79 -16.45
CA ASP A 417 -4.19 35.77 -17.89
C ASP A 417 -5.25 36.54 -18.68
N VAL A 418 -4.82 37.29 -19.71
CA VAL A 418 -5.68 38.13 -20.57
C VAL A 418 -5.21 38.03 -22.02
N PHE A 419 -6.15 37.83 -22.94
CA PHE A 419 -5.93 37.78 -24.37
C PHE A 419 -6.87 38.74 -25.12
N THR A 420 -6.39 39.41 -26.17
CA THR A 420 -7.26 40.13 -27.11
C THR A 420 -6.66 40.17 -28.50
N ASP A 421 -7.52 40.16 -29.52
CA ASP A 421 -7.14 40.33 -30.91
C ASP A 421 -7.33 41.79 -31.40
N SER A 422 -7.79 42.69 -30.52
CA SER A 422 -8.02 44.10 -30.84
C SER A 422 -6.69 44.81 -31.11
N PRO A 423 -6.51 45.51 -32.26
CA PRO A 423 -5.22 46.10 -32.66
C PRO A 423 -4.59 47.06 -31.65
N GLY A 424 -5.38 47.63 -30.73
CA GLY A 424 -4.92 48.50 -29.65
C GLY A 424 -4.51 47.78 -28.36
N GLY A 425 -4.51 46.44 -28.34
CA GLY A 425 -4.33 45.64 -27.13
C GLY A 425 -5.50 45.77 -26.16
N TRP A 426 -5.28 45.34 -24.91
CA TRP A 426 -6.24 45.54 -23.82
C TRP A 426 -5.73 46.59 -22.83
N LYS A 427 -6.68 47.23 -22.13
CA LYS A 427 -6.42 48.15 -21.03
C LYS A 427 -7.30 47.75 -19.85
N ALA A 428 -6.69 47.60 -18.68
CA ALA A 428 -7.37 47.39 -17.41
C ALA A 428 -7.40 48.69 -16.62
N THR A 429 -8.55 48.98 -16.02
CA THR A 429 -8.72 50.06 -15.05
C THR A 429 -9.53 49.56 -13.87
N ILE A 430 -9.29 50.10 -12.68
CA ILE A 430 -10.04 49.75 -11.49
C ILE A 430 -11.23 50.70 -11.40
N THR A 431 -12.42 50.20 -11.70
CA THR A 431 -13.65 51.00 -11.78
C THR A 431 -14.39 51.07 -10.45
N ALA A 432 -14.13 50.13 -9.55
CA ALA A 432 -14.58 50.16 -8.16
C ALA A 432 -13.49 49.57 -7.26
N GLY A 433 -13.27 50.13 -6.06
CA GLY A 433 -12.25 49.66 -5.12
C GLY A 433 -10.81 50.14 -5.43
N ASN A 434 -10.66 51.25 -6.15
CA ASN A 434 -9.35 51.85 -6.53
C ASN A 434 -8.62 52.52 -5.36
N ASP A 435 -9.28 52.66 -4.21
CA ASP A 435 -8.76 53.12 -2.93
C ASP A 435 -7.82 52.10 -2.29
N TRP A 436 -8.01 50.80 -2.57
CA TRP A 436 -7.18 49.72 -2.01
C TRP A 436 -6.53 48.82 -3.06
N LEU A 437 -7.22 48.46 -4.14
CA LEU A 437 -6.63 47.63 -5.20
C LEU A 437 -5.75 48.49 -6.12
N LYS A 438 -4.59 47.98 -6.51
CA LYS A 438 -3.72 48.56 -7.55
C LYS A 438 -3.21 47.47 -8.49
N PHE A 439 -2.59 47.84 -9.60
CA PHE A 439 -1.80 46.92 -10.43
C PHE A 439 -0.34 46.86 -9.97
N GLU A 440 0.45 45.96 -10.56
CA GLU A 440 1.90 45.86 -10.33
C GLU A 440 2.58 47.24 -10.39
N GLY A 441 3.55 47.47 -9.50
CA GLY A 441 4.21 48.78 -9.36
C GLY A 441 3.35 49.88 -8.70
N GLY A 442 2.09 49.60 -8.35
CA GLY A 442 1.16 50.57 -7.75
C GLY A 442 0.40 51.42 -8.79
N ALA A 443 0.32 50.97 -10.04
CA ALA A 443 -0.34 51.69 -11.13
C ALA A 443 -1.88 51.64 -11.03
N ASP A 444 -2.54 52.68 -11.56
CA ASP A 444 -4.01 52.79 -11.65
C ASP A 444 -4.59 52.18 -12.93
N ALA A 445 -3.74 51.90 -13.90
CA ALA A 445 -4.08 51.24 -15.15
C ALA A 445 -2.99 50.22 -15.52
N ALA A 446 -3.40 49.15 -16.18
CA ALA A 446 -2.50 48.19 -16.81
C ALA A 446 -2.91 47.99 -18.27
N SER A 447 -2.01 47.47 -19.09
CA SER A 447 -2.29 47.17 -20.49
C SER A 447 -1.43 46.02 -20.97
N GLY A 448 -1.93 45.30 -21.96
CA GLY A 448 -1.18 44.27 -22.68
C GLY A 448 -1.36 44.43 -24.18
N VAL A 449 -0.48 43.78 -24.92
CA VAL A 449 -0.43 43.84 -26.38
C VAL A 449 -1.47 42.92 -27.02
N ALA A 450 -1.78 43.17 -28.30
CA ALA A 450 -2.73 42.38 -29.06
C ALA A 450 -2.10 41.08 -29.59
N ASN A 451 -2.90 40.03 -29.73
CA ASN A 451 -2.53 38.73 -30.29
C ASN A 451 -1.37 38.04 -29.54
N ASP A 452 -1.30 38.26 -28.23
CA ASP A 452 -0.34 37.62 -27.33
C ASP A 452 -1.05 37.23 -26.01
N ASP A 453 -0.57 36.16 -25.38
CA ASP A 453 -1.04 35.73 -24.07
C ASP A 453 -0.33 36.56 -23.01
N THR A 454 -1.03 37.52 -22.42
CA THR A 454 -0.44 38.48 -21.48
C THR A 454 -1.05 38.35 -20.09
N GLN A 455 -0.43 38.95 -19.07
CA GLN A 455 -0.88 38.86 -17.69
C GLN A 455 -1.25 40.22 -17.09
N LEU A 456 -2.39 40.25 -16.40
CA LEU A 456 -2.82 41.31 -15.50
C LEU A 456 -2.43 40.95 -14.07
N LYS A 457 -1.49 41.70 -13.48
CA LYS A 457 -1.06 41.46 -12.09
C LYS A 457 -1.69 42.46 -11.14
N LEU A 458 -2.38 41.93 -10.13
CA LEU A 458 -3.02 42.66 -9.06
C LEU A 458 -2.07 42.81 -7.86
N LYS A 459 -2.03 44.03 -7.32
CA LYS A 459 -1.42 44.37 -6.04
C LYS A 459 -2.53 44.52 -5.01
N ILE A 460 -2.72 43.48 -4.21
CA ILE A 460 -3.75 43.38 -3.18
C ILE A 460 -3.12 43.63 -1.81
N PRO A 461 -3.26 44.86 -1.25
CA PRO A 461 -2.67 45.15 0.05
C PRO A 461 -3.35 44.36 1.17
N TYR A 462 -2.67 44.33 2.32
CA TYR A 462 -3.24 43.84 3.56
C TYR A 462 -4.60 44.49 3.86
N PHE A 463 -5.53 43.72 4.39
CA PHE A 463 -6.86 44.21 4.79
C PHE A 463 -7.13 43.88 6.25
N ASN A 464 -7.00 44.88 7.13
CA ASN A 464 -7.45 44.72 8.50
C ASN A 464 -8.93 45.12 8.65
N ASN A 465 -9.69 44.34 9.40
CA ASN A 465 -11.04 44.68 9.85
C ASN A 465 -11.30 44.03 11.23
N GLU A 466 -11.95 44.77 12.13
CA GLU A 466 -12.29 44.29 13.49
C GLU A 466 -13.28 43.11 13.48
N ASN A 467 -14.05 42.95 12.41
CA ASN A 467 -15.02 41.85 12.26
C ASN A 467 -14.50 40.79 11.27
N ILE A 468 -14.47 39.52 11.71
CA ILE A 468 -14.11 38.36 10.89
C ILE A 468 -15.20 38.09 9.83
N GLY A 469 -14.80 37.69 8.62
CA GLY A 469 -15.69 37.40 7.51
C GLY A 469 -16.19 38.64 6.77
N VAL A 470 -15.71 39.85 7.13
CA VAL A 470 -16.04 41.06 6.39
C VAL A 470 -15.18 41.12 5.13
N GLY A 471 -15.84 41.26 3.99
CA GLY A 471 -15.21 41.41 2.69
C GLY A 471 -15.21 42.85 2.19
N ARG A 472 -14.16 43.24 1.46
CA ARG A 472 -14.18 44.38 0.54
C ARG A 472 -14.13 43.86 -0.89
N LYS A 473 -14.85 44.54 -1.78
CA LYS A 473 -14.90 44.21 -3.21
C LYS A 473 -14.24 45.31 -4.04
N ALA A 474 -13.62 44.92 -5.14
CA ALA A 474 -13.16 45.79 -6.21
C ALA A 474 -13.62 45.21 -7.54
N THR A 475 -13.70 46.06 -8.55
CA THR A 475 -14.02 45.66 -9.92
C THR A 475 -12.95 46.19 -10.85
N VAL A 476 -12.28 45.27 -11.54
CA VAL A 476 -11.36 45.62 -12.62
C VAL A 476 -12.12 45.53 -13.94
N THR A 477 -12.18 46.65 -14.65
CA THR A 477 -12.75 46.70 -15.99
C THR A 477 -11.64 46.62 -17.02
N LEU A 478 -11.67 45.56 -17.83
CA LEU A 478 -10.84 45.38 -19.01
C LEU A 478 -11.57 45.91 -20.24
N THR A 479 -10.84 46.62 -21.09
CA THR A 479 -11.34 47.15 -22.36
C THR A 479 -10.40 46.82 -23.51
N ALA A 480 -10.96 46.47 -24.65
CA ALA A 480 -10.23 46.27 -25.89
C ALA A 480 -11.07 46.82 -27.05
N GLY A 481 -10.76 48.03 -27.51
CA GLY A 481 -11.60 48.74 -28.47
C GLY A 481 -12.98 49.08 -27.87
N ARG A 482 -14.05 48.45 -28.40
CA ARG A 482 -15.44 48.59 -27.88
C ARG A 482 -15.86 47.43 -26.96
N LEU A 483 -14.99 46.45 -26.76
CA LEU A 483 -15.24 45.31 -25.87
C LEU A 483 -14.93 45.71 -24.43
N THR A 484 -15.76 45.24 -23.51
CA THR A 484 -15.61 45.48 -22.07
C THR A 484 -15.87 44.19 -21.33
N HIS A 485 -15.02 43.87 -20.34
CA HIS A 485 -15.19 42.73 -19.46
C HIS A 485 -14.83 43.12 -18.01
N ASN A 486 -15.57 42.61 -17.03
CA ASN A 486 -15.39 42.96 -15.62
C ASN A 486 -14.90 41.76 -14.83
N ILE A 487 -13.87 41.97 -14.02
CA ILE A 487 -13.36 40.99 -13.05
C ILE A 487 -13.74 41.48 -11.66
N GLU A 488 -14.48 40.68 -10.90
CA GLU A 488 -14.75 40.95 -9.49
C GLU A 488 -13.58 40.47 -8.63
N VAL A 489 -13.07 41.32 -7.73
CA VAL A 489 -12.03 40.95 -6.76
C VAL A 489 -12.60 41.12 -5.36
N THR A 490 -12.77 40.02 -4.65
CA THR A 490 -13.24 39.98 -3.26
C THR A 490 -12.07 39.65 -2.34
N GLN A 491 -11.83 40.50 -1.35
CA GLN A 491 -10.88 40.24 -0.27
C GLN A 491 -11.61 40.19 1.06
N TYR A 492 -11.48 39.11 1.82
CA TYR A 492 -12.17 38.94 3.11
C TYR A 492 -11.22 38.72 4.28
N THR A 493 -11.68 39.14 5.47
CA THR A 493 -10.97 38.87 6.72
C THR A 493 -11.27 37.47 7.24
N ILE A 494 -10.25 36.79 7.73
CA ILE A 494 -10.35 35.48 8.38
C ILE A 494 -9.89 35.61 9.83
N ASP A 495 -10.31 34.70 10.71
CA ASP A 495 -9.81 34.68 12.08
C ASP A 495 -8.29 34.46 12.06
N PRO A 496 -7.48 35.45 12.50
CA PRO A 496 -6.03 35.31 12.45
C PRO A 496 -5.50 34.40 13.56
N GLY A 497 -6.26 34.10 14.61
CA GLY A 497 -5.80 33.33 15.78
C GLY A 497 -5.81 31.81 15.61
N ILE A 498 -6.10 31.28 14.42
CA ILE A 498 -6.26 29.84 14.21
C ILE A 498 -4.89 29.22 13.91
N ILE A 499 -4.50 28.27 14.76
CA ILE A 499 -3.42 27.33 14.52
C ILE A 499 -3.93 25.92 14.79
N LYS A 500 -3.58 24.98 13.93
CA LYS A 500 -3.92 23.56 14.07
C LYS A 500 -2.67 22.72 13.91
N PHE A 501 -2.60 21.67 14.71
CA PHE A 501 -1.56 20.66 14.66
C PHE A 501 -2.18 19.39 14.11
N VAL A 502 -1.61 18.85 13.05
CA VAL A 502 -2.08 17.58 12.47
C VAL A 502 -0.92 16.62 12.27
N ASP A 503 -1.19 15.32 12.41
CA ASP A 503 -0.23 14.29 12.04
C ASP A 503 -0.14 14.14 10.51
N ALA A 504 0.68 13.18 10.05
CA ALA A 504 0.83 12.89 8.62
C ALA A 504 -0.43 12.30 7.96
N TYR A 505 -1.46 11.96 8.72
CA TYR A 505 -2.74 11.42 8.26
C TYR A 505 -3.86 12.48 8.32
N GLY A 506 -3.54 13.72 8.73
CA GLY A 506 -4.51 14.81 8.85
C GLY A 506 -5.33 14.78 10.14
N ASN A 507 -5.03 13.88 11.09
CA ASN A 507 -5.72 13.86 12.39
C ASN A 507 -5.28 15.04 13.24
N VAL A 508 -6.22 15.70 13.91
CA VAL A 508 -5.92 16.83 14.78
C VAL A 508 -5.27 16.35 16.08
N LEU A 509 -4.12 16.92 16.41
CA LEU A 509 -3.32 16.65 17.61
C LEU A 509 -3.58 17.72 18.67
N GLU A 510 -4.83 17.83 19.16
CA GLU A 510 -5.23 18.91 20.09
C GLU A 510 -4.41 18.95 21.38
N ARG A 511 -3.91 17.80 21.82
CA ARG A 511 -3.21 17.64 23.11
C ARG A 511 -1.72 17.40 22.98
N GLY A 512 -1.17 17.26 21.77
CA GLY A 512 0.27 17.08 21.55
C GLY A 512 0.69 15.69 21.11
N LEU A 513 1.98 15.37 21.29
CA LEU A 513 2.58 14.07 21.00
C LEU A 513 2.96 13.30 22.26
N PHE A 514 2.96 11.98 22.14
CA PHE A 514 3.53 11.06 23.13
C PHE A 514 4.58 10.15 22.50
N PHE A 515 5.67 9.93 23.22
CA PHE A 515 6.77 9.05 22.83
C PHE A 515 7.11 8.08 23.97
N PRO A 516 7.59 6.87 23.68
CA PRO A 516 8.12 6.00 24.73
C PRO A 516 9.39 6.62 25.34
N ILE A 517 9.55 6.53 26.65
CA ILE A 517 10.72 7.08 27.36
C ILE A 517 11.98 6.24 27.15
N ARG A 518 11.82 4.96 26.78
CA ARG A 518 12.90 4.05 26.42
C ARG A 518 12.68 3.49 25.02
N ASN A 519 13.76 3.16 24.34
CA ASN A 519 13.64 2.37 23.12
C ASN A 519 13.55 0.88 23.53
N PRO A 520 12.47 0.16 23.18
CA PRO A 520 12.35 -1.26 23.50
C PRO A 520 13.44 -2.15 22.86
N ASP A 521 14.15 -1.66 21.84
CA ASP A 521 15.31 -2.31 21.23
C ASP A 521 16.65 -2.04 21.92
N GLY A 522 16.67 -1.11 22.87
CA GLY A 522 17.85 -0.74 23.65
C GLY A 522 18.03 0.76 23.75
N ASP A 523 18.35 1.24 24.96
CA ASP A 523 18.41 2.67 25.31
C ASP A 523 19.44 3.50 24.49
N GLU A 524 20.36 2.84 23.78
CA GLU A 524 21.32 3.50 22.89
C GLU A 524 20.76 3.84 21.50
N LEU A 525 19.63 3.23 21.11
CA LEU A 525 19.00 3.44 19.80
C LEU A 525 18.01 4.61 19.84
N PRO A 526 17.97 5.47 18.79
CA PRO A 526 17.06 6.61 18.75
C PRO A 526 15.60 6.14 18.71
N LEU A 527 14.68 6.95 19.27
CA LEU A 527 13.24 6.70 19.17
C LEU A 527 12.75 6.95 17.74
N GLU A 528 11.59 6.40 17.39
CA GLU A 528 10.97 6.64 16.10
C GLU A 528 10.50 8.11 15.98
N PRO A 529 10.91 8.86 14.95
CA PRO A 529 10.52 10.25 14.77
C PRO A 529 9.05 10.36 14.36
N GLN A 530 8.34 11.37 14.86
CA GLN A 530 6.98 11.71 14.43
C GLN A 530 6.97 13.09 13.74
N THR A 531 6.14 13.25 12.71
CA THR A 531 6.00 14.52 12.00
C THR A 531 4.64 15.15 12.29
N VAL A 532 4.66 16.43 12.64
CA VAL A 532 3.48 17.27 12.90
C VAL A 532 3.47 18.41 11.89
N TYR A 533 2.34 18.62 11.23
CA TYR A 533 2.09 19.78 10.40
C TYR A 533 1.38 20.84 11.22
N VAL A 534 1.99 22.02 11.25
CA VAL A 534 1.46 23.21 11.90
C VAL A 534 0.83 24.08 10.82
N ILE A 535 -0.49 24.22 10.87
CA ILE A 535 -1.28 24.98 9.91
C ILE A 535 -1.78 26.24 10.61
N PHE A 536 -1.60 27.42 10.02
CA PHE A 536 -1.96 28.67 10.69
C PHE A 536 -2.54 29.75 9.78
N SER A 537 -3.39 30.61 10.35
CA SER A 537 -4.08 31.69 9.66
C SER A 537 -3.46 33.09 9.85
N VAL A 538 -2.33 33.22 10.56
CA VAL A 538 -1.56 34.49 10.68
C VAL A 538 -0.55 34.75 9.55
N ASP A 539 -0.05 35.99 9.44
CA ASP A 539 1.04 36.38 8.52
C ASP A 539 2.33 35.57 8.77
N ARG A 540 2.66 35.36 10.04
CA ARG A 540 3.86 34.64 10.47
C ARG A 540 3.67 34.05 11.86
N ILE A 541 4.25 32.89 12.10
CA ILE A 541 4.46 32.36 13.45
C ILE A 541 5.95 32.38 13.79
N GLU A 542 6.29 32.49 15.06
CA GLU A 542 7.65 32.21 15.54
C GLU A 542 7.62 31.01 16.48
N GLY A 543 8.35 29.95 16.12
CA GLY A 543 8.43 28.70 16.89
C GLY A 543 9.67 28.64 17.78
N LYS A 544 9.53 28.19 19.03
CA LYS A 544 10.65 27.88 19.95
C LYS A 544 10.28 26.77 20.94
N LEU A 545 11.26 26.22 21.65
CA LEU A 545 10.99 25.32 22.79
C LEU A 545 10.74 26.13 24.08
N TYR A 546 10.05 25.50 25.04
CA TYR A 546 9.78 26.11 26.34
C TYR A 546 11.06 26.53 27.07
N GLY A 547 11.07 27.75 27.61
CA GLY A 547 12.29 28.50 27.96
C GLY A 547 12.97 28.15 29.28
N THR A 548 12.42 27.26 30.11
CA THR A 548 13.06 26.83 31.37
C THR A 548 13.51 25.39 31.27
N GLY A 549 14.82 25.14 31.31
CA GLY A 549 15.40 23.79 31.33
C GLY A 549 15.16 23.05 32.66
N GLY A 550 15.09 21.72 32.62
CA GLY A 550 14.96 20.88 33.82
C GLY A 550 15.14 19.38 33.53
N VAL A 551 15.39 18.59 34.58
CA VAL A 551 15.61 17.12 34.47
C VAL A 551 14.36 16.36 34.03
N ASN A 552 13.18 16.96 34.18
CA ASN A 552 11.89 16.39 33.73
C ASN A 552 11.55 16.74 32.29
N MET A 553 12.45 17.41 31.56
CA MET A 553 12.17 17.85 30.20
C MET A 553 12.56 16.82 29.16
N VAL A 554 11.83 16.80 28.05
CA VAL A 554 12.20 16.03 26.87
C VAL A 554 13.57 16.50 26.37
N GLN A 555 14.43 15.54 26.06
CA GLN A 555 15.78 15.78 25.55
C GLN A 555 15.81 15.49 24.04
N TYR A 556 16.54 16.30 23.29
CA TYR A 556 16.67 16.15 21.83
C TYR A 556 18.15 16.18 21.44
N ASN A 557 18.56 15.29 20.54
CA ASN A 557 19.87 15.37 19.88
C ASN A 557 19.86 16.46 18.80
N ALA A 558 21.06 16.82 18.32
CA ALA A 558 21.20 17.67 17.13
C ALA A 558 20.51 17.00 15.94
N GLY A 559 19.55 17.69 15.31
CA GLY A 559 18.72 17.13 14.23
C GLY A 559 17.55 16.27 14.70
N GLY A 560 17.34 16.10 16.02
CA GLY A 560 16.17 15.45 16.60
C GLY A 560 14.90 16.34 16.58
N LEU A 561 15.04 17.61 16.20
CA LEU A 561 13.93 18.50 15.88
C LEU A 561 14.26 19.16 14.55
N ILE A 562 13.36 19.03 13.56
CA ILE A 562 13.53 19.60 12.22
C ILE A 562 12.25 20.35 11.85
N PRO A 563 12.28 21.67 11.61
CA PRO A 563 13.43 22.56 11.78
C PRO A 563 13.91 22.61 13.23
N GLN A 564 15.22 22.82 13.42
CA GLN A 564 15.85 22.83 14.73
C GLN A 564 15.34 24.00 15.56
N LEU A 565 14.57 23.72 16.61
CA LEU A 565 14.16 24.73 17.59
C LEU A 565 15.14 24.78 18.77
N ASP A 566 15.30 25.97 19.35
CA ASP A 566 16.05 26.18 20.58
C ASP A 566 15.14 26.81 21.67
N ARG A 567 15.65 26.91 22.91
CA ARG A 567 14.87 27.42 24.07
C ARG A 567 14.96 28.95 24.27
N THR A 568 15.78 29.65 23.49
CA THR A 568 16.15 31.06 23.70
C THR A 568 15.69 31.96 22.55
N ASN A 569 15.88 31.53 21.31
CA ASN A 569 15.55 32.24 20.08
C ASN A 569 14.35 31.57 19.40
N ALA A 570 13.45 32.40 18.88
CA ALA A 570 12.34 31.94 18.09
C ALA A 570 12.70 31.95 16.60
N ILE A 571 12.19 30.95 15.87
CA ILE A 571 12.41 30.80 14.43
C ILE A 571 11.14 31.21 13.69
N PRO A 572 11.21 32.16 12.74
CA PRO A 572 10.05 32.62 12.01
C PRO A 572 9.65 31.66 10.88
N PHE A 573 8.34 31.46 10.70
CA PHE A 573 7.73 30.73 9.59
C PHE A 573 6.58 31.54 8.99
N SER A 574 6.59 31.72 7.67
CA SER A 574 5.58 32.50 6.93
C SER A 574 4.79 31.66 5.92
N GLU A 575 5.17 30.42 5.70
CA GLU A 575 4.40 29.46 4.90
C GLU A 575 3.23 28.94 5.74
N ARG A 576 2.02 28.94 5.18
CA ARG A 576 0.77 28.61 5.91
C ARG A 576 0.71 27.21 6.51
N VAL A 577 1.61 26.35 6.09
CA VAL A 577 1.81 25.00 6.61
C VAL A 577 3.31 24.82 6.85
N GLN A 578 3.69 24.46 8.07
CA GLN A 578 5.06 24.13 8.44
C GLN A 578 5.13 22.72 9.03
N ALA A 579 5.96 21.86 8.46
CA ALA A 579 6.22 20.54 9.02
C ALA A 579 7.30 20.59 10.11
N PHE A 580 7.08 19.87 11.20
CA PHE A 580 8.05 19.62 12.26
C PHE A 580 8.24 18.13 12.47
N THR A 581 9.44 17.62 12.25
CA THR A 581 9.83 16.26 12.62
C THR A 581 10.46 16.28 14.01
N ILE A 582 9.93 15.47 14.91
CA ILE A 582 10.24 15.43 16.34
C ILE A 582 10.74 14.04 16.70
N GLN A 583 11.95 13.95 17.23
CA GLN A 583 12.62 12.74 17.65
C GLN A 583 13.31 12.97 19.01
N PRO A 584 12.61 12.68 20.12
CA PRO A 584 13.21 12.72 21.43
C PRO A 584 14.30 11.67 21.63
N ASN A 585 15.20 11.93 22.57
CA ASN A 585 16.18 10.97 23.02
C ASN A 585 15.52 9.95 23.97
N PRO A 586 15.88 8.65 23.88
CA PRO A 586 15.55 7.70 24.92
C PRO A 586 16.28 8.05 26.23
N ARG A 587 15.71 7.65 27.36
CA ARG A 587 16.34 7.76 28.69
C ARG A 587 17.63 6.95 28.72
N ARG A 588 18.70 7.52 29.26
CA ARG A 588 20.01 6.86 29.42
C ARG A 588 20.58 7.06 30.81
N ALA A 589 21.39 6.11 31.28
CA ALA A 589 22.11 6.27 32.53
C ALA A 589 23.03 7.51 32.46
N GLY A 590 22.89 8.43 33.40
CA GLY A 590 23.70 9.66 33.45
C GLY A 590 23.14 10.84 32.66
N ASP A 591 21.93 10.77 32.11
CA ASP A 591 21.26 11.88 31.42
C ASP A 591 20.68 12.98 32.35
N GLY A 592 21.17 13.04 33.59
CA GLY A 592 20.73 13.98 34.62
C GLY A 592 19.55 13.50 35.47
N THR A 593 19.02 12.30 35.21
CA THR A 593 17.99 11.67 36.05
C THR A 593 18.60 10.61 36.98
N VAL A 594 18.05 10.48 38.19
CA VAL A 594 18.36 9.38 39.12
C VAL A 594 17.25 8.34 39.04
N GLU A 595 17.58 7.06 39.24
CA GLU A 595 16.59 5.98 39.31
C GLU A 595 15.50 6.33 40.33
N ASP A 596 14.23 6.16 39.93
CA ASP A 596 13.04 6.57 40.68
C ASP A 596 12.94 8.07 41.04
N GLY A 597 13.78 8.92 40.45
CA GLY A 597 13.76 10.36 40.59
C GLY A 597 12.84 11.08 39.59
N ALA A 598 12.86 12.42 39.67
CA ALA A 598 12.14 13.27 38.75
C ALA A 598 12.70 13.10 37.31
N GLY A 599 11.83 12.93 36.32
CA GLY A 599 12.23 12.76 34.91
C GLY A 599 12.56 11.32 34.53
N TRP A 600 12.54 10.39 35.50
CA TRP A 600 12.87 8.99 35.29
C TRP A 600 11.75 8.23 34.59
N TRP A 601 10.52 8.33 35.10
CA TRP A 601 9.34 7.62 34.56
C TRP A 601 8.56 8.44 33.53
N TRP A 602 8.72 9.77 33.54
CA TRP A 602 7.96 10.70 32.71
C TRP A 602 8.76 11.97 32.40
N ARG A 603 8.68 12.47 31.16
CA ARG A 603 9.21 13.78 30.73
C ARG A 603 8.19 14.55 29.91
N TRP A 604 8.28 15.87 29.93
CA TRP A 604 7.38 16.77 29.18
C TRP A 604 8.12 17.97 28.58
N ASP A 605 7.60 18.54 27.50
CA ASP A 605 8.06 19.80 26.91
C ASP A 605 6.93 20.48 26.13
N PHE A 606 7.14 21.72 25.70
CA PHE A 606 6.24 22.43 24.78
C PHE A 606 7.03 23.05 23.63
N MET A 607 6.46 22.95 22.43
CA MET A 607 6.76 23.91 21.37
C MET A 607 5.81 25.10 21.54
N LEU A 608 6.39 26.29 21.62
CA LEU A 608 5.68 27.55 21.72
C LEU A 608 5.64 28.20 20.34
N PHE A 609 4.44 28.58 19.92
CA PHE A 609 4.19 29.29 18.67
C PHE A 609 3.65 30.67 18.99
N ASP A 610 4.48 31.69 18.84
CA ASP A 610 4.09 33.09 18.94
C ASP A 610 3.46 33.50 17.60
N LEU A 611 2.17 33.87 17.60
CA LEU A 611 1.41 34.23 16.40
C LEU A 611 1.53 35.72 16.14
N TYR A 612 1.94 36.10 14.93
CA TYR A 612 2.10 37.49 14.50
C TYR A 612 1.17 37.82 13.34
N ASP A 613 0.28 38.77 13.57
CA ASP A 613 -0.39 39.46 12.50
C ASP A 613 0.53 40.54 11.89
N LYS A 614 0.13 41.14 10.76
CA LYS A 614 0.82 42.31 10.20
C LYS A 614 0.81 43.52 11.14
N GLU A 615 -0.08 43.54 12.13
CA GLU A 615 -0.16 44.59 13.15
C GLU A 615 0.72 44.32 14.39
N GLY A 616 1.26 43.11 14.51
CA GLY A 616 2.14 42.71 15.61
C GLY A 616 1.76 41.37 16.25
N TYR A 617 2.26 41.15 17.46
CA TYR A 617 1.99 39.94 18.23
C TYR A 617 0.52 39.83 18.62
N LEU A 618 -0.08 38.66 18.40
CA LEU A 618 -1.45 38.35 18.79
C LEU A 618 -1.51 37.55 20.09
N THR A 619 -0.97 36.33 20.06
CA THR A 619 -1.08 35.35 21.14
C THR A 619 0.02 34.28 21.00
N GLN A 620 0.13 33.41 21.99
CA GLN A 620 1.01 32.24 21.95
C GLN A 620 0.15 30.98 22.08
N VAL A 621 0.45 29.98 21.26
CA VAL A 621 -0.15 28.65 21.34
C VAL A 621 0.92 27.62 21.66
N GLN A 622 0.58 26.66 22.50
CA GLN A 622 1.50 25.63 22.98
C GLN A 622 1.14 24.29 22.35
N PHE A 623 2.16 23.56 21.92
CA PHE A 623 2.04 22.17 21.46
C PHE A 623 2.81 21.25 22.42
N PRO A 624 2.11 20.44 23.23
CA PRO A 624 2.76 19.56 24.21
C PRO A 624 3.51 18.38 23.57
N ILE A 625 4.62 17.99 24.18
CA ILE A 625 5.40 16.80 23.82
C ILE A 625 5.69 16.03 25.11
N ASN A 626 5.27 14.78 25.19
CA ASN A 626 5.41 13.94 26.38
C ASN A 626 6.20 12.66 26.09
N GLN A 627 6.92 12.18 27.11
CA GLN A 627 7.57 10.87 27.13
C GLN A 627 7.19 10.10 28.39
N GLY A 628 6.86 8.81 28.27
CA GLY A 628 6.56 7.95 29.41
C GLY A 628 6.83 6.47 29.15
N GLU A 629 6.73 5.64 30.19
CA GLU A 629 6.83 4.18 30.02
C GLU A 629 5.72 3.65 29.12
N LEU A 630 6.10 2.88 28.11
CA LEU A 630 5.20 2.29 27.13
C LEU A 630 5.46 0.80 27.01
N GLU A 631 4.53 0.00 27.49
CA GLU A 631 4.51 -1.44 27.33
C GLU A 631 3.64 -1.78 26.13
N PHE A 632 4.22 -2.43 25.12
CA PHE A 632 3.48 -2.92 23.96
C PHE A 632 4.29 -4.02 23.27
N SER A 633 4.06 -5.27 23.67
CA SER A 633 4.89 -6.41 23.24
C SER A 633 4.15 -7.74 23.31
N LEU A 634 4.59 -8.73 22.54
CA LEU A 634 4.10 -10.09 22.67
C LEU A 634 4.93 -10.90 23.67
N ARG A 635 4.28 -11.45 24.70
CA ARG A 635 4.92 -12.34 25.69
C ARG A 635 5.12 -13.75 25.12
N TYR A 636 6.14 -14.45 25.62
CA TYR A 636 6.47 -15.84 25.25
C TYR A 636 6.78 -16.05 23.76
N LEU A 637 7.09 -14.97 23.05
CA LEU A 637 7.62 -14.99 21.70
C LEU A 637 9.00 -14.37 21.72
N SER A 638 9.95 -15.06 21.10
CA SER A 638 11.26 -14.48 20.87
C SER A 638 11.14 -13.42 19.78
N THR A 639 11.69 -12.26 20.07
CA THR A 639 11.97 -11.25 19.06
C THR A 639 13.09 -11.76 18.15
N THR A 640 13.10 -11.33 16.89
CA THR A 640 14.07 -11.79 15.88
C THR A 640 15.07 -10.71 15.53
N VAL A 641 14.58 -9.67 14.86
CA VAL A 641 15.40 -8.55 14.38
C VAL A 641 15.33 -7.36 15.34
N ASN A 642 14.15 -7.14 15.91
CA ASN A 642 13.85 -6.03 16.82
C ASN A 642 12.68 -6.41 17.75
N SER A 643 12.39 -5.52 18.69
CA SER A 643 11.39 -5.57 19.74
C SER A 643 9.94 -5.56 19.25
N ARG A 644 9.76 -5.46 17.93
CA ARG A 644 8.46 -5.45 17.26
C ARG A 644 8.27 -6.65 16.33
N THR A 645 9.32 -7.45 16.09
CA THR A 645 9.29 -8.56 15.14
C THR A 645 9.38 -9.89 15.87
N TYR A 646 8.31 -10.68 15.81
CA TYR A 646 8.18 -11.94 16.53
C TYR A 646 8.09 -13.12 15.57
N LYS A 647 8.77 -14.21 15.89
CA LYS A 647 8.72 -15.44 15.08
C LYS A 647 7.50 -16.28 15.44
N VAL A 648 6.65 -16.60 14.47
CA VAL A 648 5.39 -17.33 14.67
C VAL A 648 5.30 -18.48 13.65
N ASN A 649 4.85 -19.66 14.08
CA ASN A 649 4.81 -20.83 13.19
C ASN A 649 3.56 -20.80 12.30
N LEU A 650 3.68 -21.18 11.03
CA LEU A 650 2.53 -21.40 10.12
C LEU A 650 1.82 -22.71 10.42
N GLY A 651 0.52 -22.81 10.17
CA GLY A 651 -0.25 -24.06 10.30
C GLY A 651 -1.40 -24.01 11.30
N ALA A 652 -1.20 -24.58 12.49
CA ALA A 652 -2.25 -24.73 13.51
C ALA A 652 -2.65 -23.38 14.13
N GLU A 653 -3.89 -23.30 14.64
CA GLU A 653 -4.38 -22.20 15.48
C GLU A 653 -3.42 -21.86 16.61
N GLN A 654 -3.19 -20.57 16.84
CA GLN A 654 -2.33 -20.05 17.90
C GLN A 654 -2.98 -18.90 18.62
N TYR A 655 -2.65 -18.77 19.90
CA TYR A 655 -3.01 -17.61 20.71
C TYR A 655 -1.72 -16.83 20.97
N LEU A 656 -1.70 -15.53 20.69
CA LEU A 656 -0.58 -14.63 20.96
C LEU A 656 -0.96 -13.72 22.12
N GLN A 657 -0.05 -13.49 23.07
CA GLN A 657 -0.34 -12.68 24.25
C GLN A 657 0.26 -11.29 24.12
N LEU A 658 -0.60 -10.30 23.88
CA LEU A 658 -0.24 -8.90 23.73
C LEU A 658 -0.32 -8.18 25.08
N PHE A 659 0.84 -7.81 25.61
CA PHE A 659 0.98 -7.08 26.86
C PHE A 659 1.11 -5.57 26.61
N VAL A 660 0.17 -4.79 27.15
CA VAL A 660 0.03 -3.36 26.87
C VAL A 660 -0.39 -2.56 28.10
N ASN A 661 -0.01 -1.27 28.13
CA ASN A 661 -0.43 -0.31 29.17
C ASN A 661 -1.11 0.94 28.57
N ASN A 662 -1.62 0.82 27.35
CA ASN A 662 -2.28 1.88 26.61
C ASN A 662 -3.47 1.31 25.83
N ASN A 663 -4.45 2.16 25.52
CA ASN A 663 -5.55 1.78 24.64
C ASN A 663 -5.03 1.61 23.20
N TRP A 664 -5.62 0.69 22.44
CA TRP A 664 -5.17 0.36 21.10
C TRP A 664 -6.31 -0.13 20.19
N GLU A 665 -6.16 0.13 18.91
CA GLU A 665 -7.02 -0.29 17.81
C GLU A 665 -6.16 -0.77 16.63
N ILE A 666 -6.37 -1.99 16.16
CA ILE A 666 -5.84 -2.54 14.92
C ILE A 666 -6.48 -1.78 13.75
N MET A 667 -5.67 -0.95 13.11
CA MET A 667 -6.05 -0.18 11.94
C MET A 667 -5.91 -1.00 10.66
N ASP A 668 -4.88 -1.86 10.60
CA ASP A 668 -4.54 -2.59 9.40
C ASP A 668 -3.80 -3.90 9.70
N ILE A 669 -3.94 -4.87 8.78
CA ILE A 669 -3.23 -6.14 8.79
C ILE A 669 -2.77 -6.44 7.36
N GLU A 670 -1.45 -6.49 7.17
CA GLU A 670 -0.83 -6.70 5.86
C GLU A 670 -0.05 -8.02 5.85
N GLU A 671 -0.12 -8.76 4.74
CA GLU A 671 0.80 -9.87 4.48
C GLU A 671 1.92 -9.42 3.54
N LEU A 672 3.16 -9.57 3.98
CA LEU A 672 4.35 -9.06 3.30
C LEU A 672 5.35 -10.20 3.03
N ASN A 673 6.08 -10.09 1.92
CA ASN A 673 7.23 -10.94 1.60
C ASN A 673 6.95 -12.45 1.65
N ILE A 674 5.78 -12.89 1.17
CA ILE A 674 5.41 -14.31 1.21
C ILE A 674 6.28 -15.10 0.23
N THR A 675 6.95 -16.14 0.73
CA THR A 675 7.73 -17.10 -0.06
C THR A 675 7.07 -18.47 -0.03
N ASN A 676 7.13 -19.20 -1.14
CA ASN A 676 6.57 -20.56 -1.27
C ASN A 676 5.07 -20.66 -0.90
N ASP A 677 4.31 -19.62 -1.22
CA ASP A 677 2.86 -19.63 -0.98
C ASP A 677 2.18 -20.82 -1.70
N ASP A 678 1.11 -21.29 -1.09
CA ASP A 678 0.24 -22.37 -1.58
C ASP A 678 -1.18 -21.88 -1.89
N GLY A 679 -1.37 -20.56 -1.92
CA GLY A 679 -2.65 -19.90 -2.12
C GLY A 679 -3.49 -19.79 -0.84
N THR A 680 -2.95 -20.18 0.32
CA THR A 680 -3.64 -20.01 1.61
C THR A 680 -3.18 -18.78 2.40
N GLY A 681 -2.21 -18.01 1.88
CA GLY A 681 -1.68 -16.82 2.53
C GLY A 681 -0.94 -17.15 3.84
N LEU A 682 -0.67 -16.12 4.65
CA LEU A 682 -0.05 -16.24 5.96
C LEU A 682 -1.06 -16.25 7.11
N ILE A 683 -2.24 -15.67 6.93
CA ILE A 683 -3.38 -15.72 7.85
C ILE A 683 -4.64 -16.15 7.11
N ARG A 684 -5.47 -16.99 7.75
CA ARG A 684 -6.77 -17.36 7.20
C ARG A 684 -7.75 -16.24 7.46
N THR A 685 -8.57 -15.88 6.47
CA THR A 685 -9.62 -14.87 6.63
C THR A 685 -10.91 -15.49 7.17
N ASP A 686 -10.82 -16.35 8.17
CA ASP A 686 -12.01 -16.95 8.78
C ASP A 686 -12.58 -16.07 9.90
N SER A 687 -13.89 -16.23 10.13
CA SER A 687 -14.67 -15.44 11.10
C SER A 687 -14.41 -15.82 12.56
N ASP A 688 -13.34 -16.54 12.86
CA ASP A 688 -12.97 -16.94 14.21
C ASP A 688 -11.59 -16.37 14.59
N ASN A 689 -10.95 -15.62 13.70
CA ASN A 689 -9.75 -14.83 14.00
C ASN A 689 -10.08 -13.60 14.81
N ASP A 690 -9.62 -13.55 16.07
CA ASP A 690 -9.78 -12.37 16.92
C ASP A 690 -8.94 -11.21 16.42
N VAL A 691 -7.80 -11.46 15.77
CA VAL A 691 -7.01 -10.38 15.14
C VAL A 691 -7.83 -9.63 14.08
N ILE A 692 -8.76 -10.32 13.40
CA ILE A 692 -9.58 -9.76 12.33
C ILE A 692 -10.90 -9.17 12.87
N ILE A 693 -11.45 -9.76 13.94
CA ILE A 693 -12.78 -9.43 14.47
C ILE A 693 -12.72 -8.46 15.65
N GLY A 694 -11.81 -8.69 16.59
CA GLY A 694 -11.54 -7.78 17.69
C GLY A 694 -10.51 -6.77 17.26
N ARG A 695 -10.98 -5.58 16.90
CA ARG A 695 -10.14 -4.51 16.35
C ARG A 695 -9.62 -3.59 17.44
N LYS A 696 -10.15 -3.58 18.65
CA LYS A 696 -9.65 -2.72 19.74
C LYS A 696 -9.78 -3.34 21.11
N ASN A 697 -9.03 -2.81 22.08
CA ASN A 697 -9.08 -3.31 23.46
C ASN A 697 -10.47 -3.26 24.10
N ALA A 698 -11.30 -2.28 23.71
CA ALA A 698 -12.66 -2.12 24.20
C ALA A 698 -13.67 -3.14 23.63
N ASP A 699 -13.29 -3.94 22.62
CA ASP A 699 -14.20 -4.95 22.08
C ASP A 699 -14.38 -6.09 23.09
N ASP A 700 -15.63 -6.43 23.43
CA ASP A 700 -16.02 -7.52 24.33
C ASP A 700 -15.21 -8.80 24.09
N LYS A 701 -15.01 -9.16 22.82
CA LYS A 701 -14.26 -10.35 22.41
C LYS A 701 -12.80 -10.31 22.85
N MET A 702 -12.17 -9.13 22.85
CA MET A 702 -10.75 -8.98 23.22
C MET A 702 -10.57 -8.99 24.73
N TYR A 703 -11.37 -8.24 25.48
CA TYR A 703 -11.14 -8.11 26.93
C TYR A 703 -11.77 -9.25 27.75
N LEU A 704 -12.95 -9.78 27.38
CA LEU A 704 -13.58 -10.89 28.13
C LEU A 704 -12.80 -12.20 28.01
N GLU A 705 -11.99 -12.35 26.96
CA GLU A 705 -11.15 -13.52 26.74
C GLU A 705 -9.72 -13.38 27.32
N SER A 706 -9.44 -12.26 27.98
CA SER A 706 -8.13 -11.89 28.57
C SER A 706 -8.13 -12.12 30.10
N ILE A 707 -7.02 -12.63 30.68
CA ILE A 707 -7.04 -13.27 32.03
C ILE A 707 -5.92 -12.80 32.98
N ILE A 708 -5.48 -11.54 32.97
CA ILE A 708 -4.66 -11.00 34.09
C ILE A 708 -5.04 -9.55 34.37
N GLY A 709 -5.50 -9.26 35.59
CA GLY A 709 -5.78 -7.90 36.09
C GLY A 709 -7.10 -7.77 36.84
N TYR A 710 -7.20 -6.74 37.70
CA TYR A 710 -8.47 -6.28 38.28
C TYR A 710 -9.43 -5.96 37.13
N ASP A 711 -10.48 -6.78 36.99
CA ASP A 711 -11.50 -6.63 35.96
C ASP A 711 -12.58 -5.68 36.47
N ASP A 712 -12.61 -4.47 35.93
CA ASP A 712 -13.70 -3.52 36.15
C ASP A 712 -14.92 -3.81 35.26
N GLY A 713 -14.81 -4.82 34.38
CA GLY A 713 -15.81 -5.31 33.45
C GLY A 713 -15.93 -4.49 32.16
N LYS A 714 -15.03 -3.54 31.90
CA LYS A 714 -15.29 -2.50 30.90
C LYS A 714 -14.29 -2.39 29.77
N GLY A 715 -13.05 -2.87 29.89
CA GLY A 715 -12.06 -2.93 28.81
C GLY A 715 -11.70 -1.59 28.13
N ASN A 716 -12.25 -0.47 28.61
CA ASN A 716 -12.24 0.84 27.94
C ASN A 716 -11.01 1.68 28.32
N ASP A 717 -10.40 1.40 29.47
CA ASP A 717 -9.26 2.14 29.99
C ASP A 717 -8.18 1.18 30.48
N VAL A 718 -7.14 1.02 29.66
CA VAL A 718 -5.96 0.20 29.91
C VAL A 718 -4.81 1.04 30.50
N VAL A 719 -5.04 2.33 30.76
CA VAL A 719 -3.98 3.23 31.21
C VAL A 719 -3.75 3.10 32.71
N GLY A 720 -2.47 2.95 33.10
CA GLY A 720 -2.07 2.76 34.50
C GLY A 720 -2.13 1.31 34.99
N HIS A 721 -2.64 0.38 34.17
CA HIS A 721 -2.71 -1.04 34.45
C HIS A 721 -2.20 -1.83 33.23
N GLY A 722 -1.19 -2.69 33.42
CA GLY A 722 -0.77 -3.59 32.33
C GLY A 722 -1.83 -4.67 32.10
N TYR A 723 -2.42 -4.73 30.91
CA TYR A 723 -3.35 -5.79 30.49
C TYR A 723 -2.65 -6.80 29.57
N ASP A 724 -3.05 -8.07 29.69
CA ASP A 724 -2.60 -9.16 28.84
C ASP A 724 -3.72 -9.61 27.90
N PHE A 725 -3.75 -9.04 26.69
CA PHE A 725 -4.74 -9.38 25.66
C PHE A 725 -4.40 -10.67 24.92
N ARG A 726 -5.43 -11.45 24.58
CA ARG A 726 -5.30 -12.64 23.73
C ARG A 726 -5.65 -12.30 22.30
N LEU A 727 -4.68 -12.47 21.40
CA LEU A 727 -4.88 -12.42 19.96
C LEU A 727 -4.98 -13.86 19.43
N LYS A 728 -6.18 -14.31 19.09
CA LYS A 728 -6.37 -15.59 18.39
C LYS A 728 -6.05 -15.43 16.91
N LEU A 729 -5.06 -16.19 16.45
CA LEU A 729 -4.56 -16.24 15.09
C LEU A 729 -4.76 -17.63 14.51
N HIS A 730 -5.36 -17.70 13.32
CA HIS A 730 -5.39 -18.87 12.45
C HIS A 730 -4.40 -18.64 11.30
N PRO A 731 -3.16 -19.14 11.42
CA PRO A 731 -2.19 -19.01 10.36
C PRO A 731 -2.65 -19.72 9.09
N GLY A 732 -2.15 -19.24 7.94
CA GLY A 732 -2.23 -19.96 6.68
C GLY A 732 -1.62 -21.36 6.80
N LYS A 733 -1.94 -22.23 5.83
CA LYS A 733 -1.47 -23.61 5.89
C LYS A 733 0.05 -23.67 5.84
N TRP A 734 0.60 -24.58 6.63
CA TRP A 734 2.01 -24.93 6.63
C TRP A 734 2.32 -25.63 5.30
N LYS A 735 3.44 -25.25 4.71
CA LYS A 735 4.06 -25.89 3.54
C LYS A 735 5.57 -25.73 3.67
N GLU A 736 6.31 -26.72 3.24
CA GLU A 736 7.76 -26.69 3.34
C GLU A 736 8.39 -25.46 2.69
N GLY A 737 9.23 -24.75 3.45
CA GLY A 737 9.90 -23.52 3.04
C GLY A 737 8.99 -22.29 2.95
N LYS A 738 7.72 -22.37 3.38
CA LYS A 738 6.80 -21.23 3.40
C LYS A 738 7.17 -20.26 4.52
N SER A 739 7.28 -18.99 4.16
CA SER A 739 7.57 -17.94 5.13
C SER A 739 7.01 -16.60 4.67
N GLY A 740 6.95 -15.63 5.57
CA GLY A 740 6.59 -14.26 5.26
C GLY A 740 6.38 -13.46 6.52
N THR A 741 5.74 -12.30 6.42
CA THR A 741 5.48 -11.44 7.58
C THR A 741 4.04 -10.97 7.58
N ILE A 742 3.33 -11.15 8.70
CA ILE A 742 2.07 -10.45 8.94
C ILE A 742 2.40 -9.18 9.73
N ARG A 743 2.18 -8.01 9.15
CA ARG A 743 2.32 -6.73 9.84
C ARG A 743 0.96 -6.29 10.36
N ILE A 744 0.87 -6.04 11.66
CA ILE A 744 -0.32 -5.50 12.32
C ILE A 744 -0.03 -4.07 12.71
N THR A 745 -0.83 -3.13 12.20
CA THR A 745 -0.71 -1.70 12.51
C THR A 745 -1.74 -1.31 13.55
N PHE A 746 -1.28 -0.73 14.65
CA PHE A 746 -2.10 -0.27 15.76
C PHE A 746 -2.10 1.26 15.83
N ARG A 747 -3.30 1.84 15.95
CA ARG A 747 -3.50 3.16 16.54
C ARG A 747 -3.56 2.96 18.04
N ASN A 748 -2.71 3.67 18.75
CA ASN A 748 -2.61 3.61 20.20
C ASN A 748 -3.00 4.96 20.77
N VAL A 749 -3.59 4.96 21.97
CA VAL A 749 -3.91 6.17 22.72
C VAL A 749 -3.37 5.99 24.13
N MET A 750 -2.36 6.78 24.47
CA MET A 750 -1.94 6.96 25.85
C MET A 750 -2.77 8.10 26.44
N HIS A 751 -3.17 8.04 27.71
CA HIS A 751 -3.66 9.23 28.39
C HIS A 751 -3.01 9.44 29.75
N THR A 752 -3.09 10.67 30.25
CA THR A 752 -2.61 11.00 31.59
C THR A 752 -3.67 10.64 32.63
N VAL A 753 -3.31 10.71 33.92
CA VAL A 753 -4.26 10.61 35.04
C VAL A 753 -5.33 11.71 35.00
N ALA A 754 -5.08 12.81 34.29
CA ALA A 754 -6.04 13.88 34.05
C ALA A 754 -6.93 13.64 32.80
N ASP A 755 -6.87 12.43 32.21
CA ASP A 755 -7.64 12.00 31.05
C ASP A 755 -7.32 12.76 29.76
N GLU A 756 -6.08 13.22 29.63
CA GLU A 756 -5.60 13.85 28.40
C GLU A 756 -5.05 12.81 27.43
N GLU A 757 -5.67 12.67 26.26
CA GLU A 757 -5.34 11.65 25.25
C GLU A 757 -4.23 12.07 24.28
N PHE A 758 -3.32 11.15 24.00
CA PHE A 758 -2.18 11.28 23.10
C PHE A 758 -2.15 10.09 22.13
N PRO A 759 -2.67 10.25 20.91
CA PRO A 759 -2.64 9.19 19.91
C PRO A 759 -1.23 9.02 19.32
N PHE A 760 -0.85 7.78 19.03
CA PHE A 760 0.36 7.43 18.28
C PHE A 760 0.16 6.11 17.53
N TYR A 761 0.97 5.84 16.52
CA TYR A 761 0.88 4.60 15.74
C TYR A 761 2.07 3.69 16.00
N ARG A 762 1.84 2.37 16.01
CA ARG A 762 2.89 1.36 16.17
C ARG A 762 2.56 0.11 15.38
N THR A 763 3.59 -0.58 14.89
CA THR A 763 3.45 -1.87 14.21
C THR A 763 4.02 -3.02 15.03
N ILE A 764 3.44 -4.21 14.84
CA ILE A 764 4.02 -5.51 15.22
C ILE A 764 4.13 -6.36 13.97
N ASP A 765 5.30 -6.94 13.75
CA ASP A 765 5.58 -7.85 12.64
C ASP A 765 5.64 -9.29 13.17
N LEU A 766 4.78 -10.16 12.65
CA LEU A 766 4.81 -11.59 12.91
C LEU A 766 5.52 -12.26 11.74
N GLN A 767 6.79 -12.65 11.94
CA GLN A 767 7.55 -13.42 10.99
C GLN A 767 7.02 -14.87 10.98
N MET A 768 6.15 -15.15 10.03
CA MET A 768 5.50 -16.43 9.85
C MET A 768 6.47 -17.41 9.19
N VAL A 769 6.67 -18.58 9.80
CA VAL A 769 7.66 -19.58 9.33
C VAL A 769 7.12 -21.01 9.37
N SER A 770 7.42 -21.77 8.33
CA SER A 770 7.14 -23.19 8.27
C SER A 770 8.24 -24.00 8.96
N GLU A 771 8.16 -24.14 10.29
CA GLU A 771 9.16 -24.90 11.06
C GLU A 771 8.73 -26.34 11.33
N THR A 772 9.73 -27.21 11.46
CA THR A 772 9.61 -28.62 11.84
C THR A 772 10.64 -28.95 12.91
N LYS A 773 10.27 -29.79 13.87
CA LYS A 773 11.20 -30.40 14.83
C LYS A 773 11.52 -31.83 14.42
N SER A 774 12.74 -32.30 14.65
CA SER A 774 13.13 -33.70 14.46
C SER A 774 14.08 -34.16 15.58
N TYR A 775 14.31 -35.48 15.63
CA TYR A 775 15.27 -36.09 16.56
C TYR A 775 16.66 -36.28 15.95
N THR A 776 16.89 -35.91 14.69
CA THR A 776 18.21 -36.00 14.04
C THR A 776 18.91 -34.65 14.05
N THR A 777 20.24 -34.66 14.16
CA THR A 777 21.07 -33.45 14.08
C THR A 777 21.79 -33.32 12.76
N ALA A 778 22.07 -34.46 12.11
CA ALA A 778 22.58 -34.56 10.75
C ALA A 778 21.92 -35.78 10.09
N GLY A 779 21.53 -35.66 8.82
CA GLY A 779 20.79 -36.71 8.12
C GLY A 779 19.28 -36.70 8.37
N GLU A 780 18.58 -37.54 7.61
CA GLU A 780 17.11 -37.51 7.51
C GLU A 780 16.44 -38.30 8.67
N PRO A 781 15.46 -37.73 9.39
CA PRO A 781 14.63 -38.50 10.31
C PRO A 781 13.58 -39.33 9.53
N LEU A 782 12.89 -40.26 10.19
CA LEU A 782 11.74 -40.95 9.60
C LEU A 782 10.51 -40.03 9.50
N PHE A 783 10.33 -39.15 10.49
CA PHE A 783 9.21 -38.21 10.57
C PHE A 783 9.63 -36.90 11.25
N TYR A 784 8.85 -35.86 11.03
CA TYR A 784 8.94 -34.56 11.69
C TYR A 784 7.81 -34.39 12.70
N LEU A 785 8.04 -33.54 13.70
CA LEU A 785 7.07 -33.12 14.71
C LEU A 785 6.72 -31.64 14.51
N TYR A 786 5.43 -31.31 14.53
CA TYR A 786 4.97 -29.94 14.38
C TYR A 786 5.05 -29.19 15.73
N PRO A 787 5.57 -27.94 15.76
CA PRO A 787 5.59 -27.11 16.96
C PRO A 787 4.20 -26.48 17.21
N LEU A 788 3.28 -27.27 17.76
CA LEU A 788 1.95 -26.82 18.15
C LEU A 788 2.03 -25.84 19.32
N ARG A 789 1.37 -24.68 19.21
CA ARG A 789 1.30 -23.67 20.25
C ARG A 789 -0.11 -23.54 20.83
N PHE A 790 -0.26 -23.80 22.13
CA PHE A 790 -1.54 -23.63 22.83
C PHE A 790 -1.38 -22.74 24.07
N ASP A 791 -2.44 -21.98 24.40
CA ASP A 791 -2.51 -21.18 25.61
C ASP A 791 -2.95 -22.05 26.79
N ASN A 792 -2.09 -22.19 27.80
CA ASN A 792 -2.31 -23.04 28.95
C ASN A 792 -3.49 -22.61 29.83
N ARG A 793 -3.91 -21.35 29.73
CA ARG A 793 -5.04 -20.78 30.48
C ARG A 793 -6.39 -21.22 29.93
N ARG A 794 -6.47 -21.60 28.64
CA ARG A 794 -7.73 -22.14 28.06
C ARG A 794 -8.03 -23.54 28.56
N TYR A 795 -7.01 -24.28 29.01
CA TYR A 795 -7.14 -25.68 29.36
C TYR A 795 -6.79 -25.91 30.83
N TYR A 796 -7.73 -25.60 31.71
CA TYR A 796 -7.63 -25.73 33.17
C TYR A 796 -8.70 -26.67 33.73
N ASN A 797 -8.37 -27.40 34.79
CA ASN A 797 -9.24 -28.44 35.35
C ASN A 797 -10.11 -28.01 36.55
N GLY A 798 -10.33 -26.72 36.78
CA GLY A 798 -11.06 -26.26 37.97
C GLY A 798 -10.18 -25.85 39.16
N THR A 799 -8.93 -26.32 39.23
CA THR A 799 -8.03 -26.16 40.40
C THR A 799 -6.79 -25.29 40.14
N ASN A 800 -6.85 -24.39 39.15
CA ASN A 800 -5.73 -23.55 38.64
C ASN A 800 -4.52 -24.35 38.11
N GLN A 801 -4.71 -25.64 37.85
CA GLN A 801 -3.72 -26.47 37.19
C GLN A 801 -3.99 -26.50 35.67
N SER A 802 -3.00 -26.10 34.88
CA SER A 802 -3.05 -26.28 33.43
C SER A 802 -2.92 -27.77 33.09
N VAL A 803 -3.87 -28.26 32.29
CA VAL A 803 -3.94 -29.65 31.85
C VAL A 803 -3.73 -29.79 30.35
N GLY A 804 -3.30 -28.74 29.64
CA GLY A 804 -3.03 -28.80 28.19
C GLY A 804 -4.26 -29.13 27.32
N ARG A 805 -4.09 -29.07 26.00
CA ARG A 805 -5.17 -29.36 25.05
C ARG A 805 -5.42 -30.87 24.93
N LEU A 806 -6.65 -31.29 25.22
CA LEU A 806 -7.14 -32.67 25.17
C LEU A 806 -8.36 -32.73 24.27
N GLU A 807 -8.33 -33.56 23.24
CA GLU A 807 -9.41 -33.68 22.25
C GLU A 807 -9.78 -35.14 22.04
N ASN A 808 -10.99 -35.40 21.53
CA ASN A 808 -11.32 -36.73 21.03
C ASN A 808 -10.54 -37.02 19.73
N ILE A 809 -10.57 -38.27 19.27
CA ILE A 809 -9.72 -38.67 18.13
C ILE A 809 -10.08 -37.91 16.83
N ALA A 810 -11.36 -37.64 16.58
CA ALA A 810 -11.80 -37.00 15.34
C ALA A 810 -11.32 -35.55 15.29
N ASP A 811 -11.53 -34.80 16.38
CA ASP A 811 -11.10 -33.42 16.49
C ASP A 811 -9.55 -33.31 16.44
N ALA A 812 -8.84 -34.23 17.10
CA ALA A 812 -7.39 -34.28 17.05
C ALA A 812 -6.85 -34.57 15.63
N GLU A 813 -7.48 -35.48 14.89
CA GLU A 813 -7.15 -35.75 13.49
C GLU A 813 -7.40 -34.53 12.61
N ASP A 814 -8.55 -33.87 12.77
CA ASP A 814 -8.92 -32.69 11.99
C ASP A 814 -7.97 -31.52 12.27
N ILE A 815 -7.59 -31.28 13.53
CA ILE A 815 -6.60 -30.27 13.90
C ILE A 815 -5.28 -30.54 13.17
N CYS A 816 -4.77 -31.78 13.22
CA CYS A 816 -3.51 -32.12 12.56
C CYS A 816 -3.58 -32.00 11.03
N ARG A 817 -4.66 -32.50 10.41
CA ARG A 817 -4.85 -32.39 8.94
C ARG A 817 -4.96 -30.94 8.50
N ASN A 818 -5.60 -30.09 9.31
CA ASN A 818 -5.79 -28.68 9.01
C ASN A 818 -4.50 -27.85 9.09
N ILE A 819 -3.39 -28.37 9.63
CA ILE A 819 -2.09 -27.70 9.60
C ILE A 819 -1.61 -27.51 8.16
N GLY A 820 -1.83 -28.49 7.27
CA GLY A 820 -1.38 -28.48 5.87
C GLY A 820 -0.36 -29.58 5.55
N ASP A 821 0.02 -29.72 4.28
CA ASP A 821 1.17 -30.52 3.80
C ASP A 821 1.39 -31.91 4.44
N GLY A 822 0.31 -32.65 4.71
CA GLY A 822 0.39 -34.04 5.20
C GLY A 822 0.59 -34.24 6.70
N TRP A 823 0.46 -33.20 7.53
CA TRP A 823 0.46 -33.36 9.00
C TRP A 823 -0.73 -34.23 9.47
N ARG A 824 -0.47 -35.17 10.38
CA ARG A 824 -1.43 -36.14 10.88
C ARG A 824 -1.10 -36.57 12.31
N LEU A 825 -2.01 -37.30 12.96
CA LEU A 825 -1.66 -37.99 14.20
C LEU A 825 -0.55 -39.02 13.97
N PRO A 826 0.31 -39.25 14.97
CA PRO A 826 1.36 -40.26 14.86
C PRO A 826 0.76 -41.65 14.70
N THR A 827 1.48 -42.54 14.06
CA THR A 827 1.25 -43.98 14.17
C THR A 827 1.85 -44.49 15.48
N ALA A 828 1.60 -45.76 15.81
CA ALA A 828 2.20 -46.41 16.96
C ALA A 828 3.74 -46.41 16.85
N SER A 829 4.31 -46.67 15.67
CA SER A 829 5.78 -46.62 15.50
C SER A 829 6.34 -45.23 15.78
N GLU A 830 5.69 -44.18 15.27
CA GLU A 830 6.12 -42.79 15.47
C GLU A 830 5.98 -42.37 16.93
N LEU A 831 4.94 -42.83 17.62
CA LEU A 831 4.73 -42.56 19.04
C LEU A 831 5.77 -43.29 19.91
N LEU A 832 6.06 -44.57 19.61
CA LEU A 832 7.09 -45.34 20.28
C LEU A 832 8.48 -44.71 20.07
N LEU A 833 8.83 -44.31 18.83
CA LEU A 833 10.11 -43.63 18.55
C LEU A 833 10.16 -42.24 19.19
N SER A 834 9.03 -41.54 19.25
CA SER A 834 8.92 -40.25 19.95
C SER A 834 9.26 -40.40 21.43
N PHE A 835 8.81 -41.49 22.06
CA PHE A 835 9.26 -41.85 23.40
C PHE A 835 10.76 -42.18 23.39
N VAL A 836 11.25 -43.04 22.51
CA VAL A 836 12.69 -43.40 22.45
C VAL A 836 13.61 -42.17 22.41
N TYR A 837 13.28 -41.18 21.57
CA TYR A 837 14.07 -39.96 21.36
C TYR A 837 13.46 -38.72 21.99
N GLU A 838 12.72 -38.92 23.07
CA GLU A 838 11.93 -37.89 23.72
C GLU A 838 12.76 -36.67 24.12
N ASN A 839 13.97 -36.81 24.66
CA ASN A 839 14.74 -35.62 25.04
C ASN A 839 15.19 -34.75 23.84
N ALA A 840 15.19 -35.30 22.62
CA ALA A 840 15.46 -34.55 21.39
C ALA A 840 14.18 -33.89 20.82
N LEU A 841 13.03 -34.55 20.98
CA LEU A 841 11.73 -34.12 20.46
C LEU A 841 10.88 -33.34 21.48
N GLY A 842 11.21 -33.44 22.77
CA GLY A 842 10.38 -33.08 23.91
C GLY A 842 10.57 -31.66 24.42
N GLY A 843 9.63 -31.24 25.26
CA GLY A 843 9.62 -29.95 25.95
C GLY A 843 9.29 -30.11 27.42
N ASN A 844 9.86 -29.25 28.25
CA ASN A 844 9.75 -29.32 29.71
C ASN A 844 8.59 -28.43 30.21
N ALA A 845 7.67 -28.97 31.02
CA ALA A 845 6.58 -28.23 31.70
C ALA A 845 6.76 -28.15 33.23
N ILE A 846 7.97 -28.35 33.77
CA ILE A 846 8.26 -28.54 35.21
C ILE A 846 8.32 -27.21 35.97
N ASN A 847 7.33 -26.34 35.86
CA ASN A 847 7.21 -25.28 36.88
C ASN A 847 5.76 -24.89 37.16
N SER A 848 5.39 -24.94 38.44
CA SER A 848 4.03 -24.73 38.96
C SER A 848 3.47 -23.32 38.74
N ASN A 849 4.29 -22.37 38.26
CA ASN A 849 3.93 -20.96 38.03
C ASN A 849 3.57 -20.63 36.55
N TYR A 850 3.41 -21.64 35.68
CA TYR A 850 3.19 -21.47 34.24
C TYR A 850 1.72 -21.45 33.78
N HIS A 851 0.76 -21.19 34.68
CA HIS A 851 -0.63 -20.91 34.27
C HIS A 851 -0.64 -19.88 33.13
N ASP A 852 0.25 -18.89 33.17
CA ASP A 852 0.26 -17.76 32.24
C ASP A 852 1.10 -17.94 30.97
N GLY A 853 1.74 -19.10 30.76
CA GLY A 853 2.66 -19.33 29.63
C GLY A 853 2.02 -19.99 28.41
N GLN A 854 2.69 -19.86 27.26
CA GLN A 854 2.33 -20.56 26.02
C GLN A 854 3.21 -21.80 25.81
N ASN A 855 2.59 -22.92 25.47
CA ASN A 855 3.25 -24.21 25.29
C ASN A 855 3.68 -24.37 23.84
N ILE A 856 4.97 -24.49 23.52
CA ILE A 856 5.45 -24.32 22.14
C ILE A 856 6.13 -25.57 21.56
N TYR A 857 6.62 -26.51 22.38
CA TYR A 857 7.40 -27.65 21.87
C TYR A 857 7.21 -28.95 22.65
N GLY A 858 7.14 -30.06 21.89
CA GLY A 858 7.43 -31.41 22.33
C GLY A 858 6.33 -32.21 23.04
N TRP A 859 6.71 -33.41 23.45
CA TRP A 859 5.91 -34.36 24.24
C TRP A 859 6.07 -34.03 25.73
N TYR A 860 4.97 -33.76 26.42
CA TYR A 860 5.00 -33.36 27.84
C TYR A 860 4.96 -34.57 28.78
N GLN A 861 5.86 -34.56 29.77
CA GLN A 861 6.07 -35.62 30.76
C GLN A 861 5.35 -35.41 32.10
N ASN A 862 4.91 -34.20 32.43
CA ASN A 862 4.37 -33.92 33.76
C ASN A 862 2.88 -34.26 33.93
N TRP A 863 2.19 -34.54 32.83
CA TRP A 863 0.79 -34.88 32.84
C TRP A 863 0.65 -36.40 32.80
N THR A 864 -0.12 -36.96 33.72
CA THR A 864 -0.35 -38.41 33.87
C THR A 864 -1.27 -38.99 32.78
N GLY A 865 -1.20 -38.47 31.54
CA GLY A 865 -2.11 -38.83 30.45
C GLY A 865 -1.41 -39.37 29.22
N ASN A 866 -2.21 -40.03 28.38
CA ASN A 866 -1.74 -40.70 27.19
C ASN A 866 -1.74 -39.75 25.98
N TYR A 867 -0.95 -40.08 24.96
CA TYR A 867 -1.01 -39.40 23.67
C TYR A 867 -1.71 -40.24 22.63
N TRP A 868 -2.54 -39.61 21.80
CA TRP A 868 -3.21 -40.25 20.68
C TRP A 868 -2.24 -40.71 19.60
N SER A 869 -2.55 -41.87 19.04
CA SER A 869 -2.08 -42.30 17.73
C SER A 869 -3.27 -42.60 16.81
N SER A 870 -2.99 -42.67 15.52
CA SER A 870 -3.91 -43.13 14.49
C SER A 870 -4.02 -44.67 14.42
N SER A 871 -3.22 -45.38 15.21
CA SER A 871 -3.14 -46.85 15.19
C SER A 871 -4.09 -47.49 16.20
N TYR A 872 -4.43 -48.76 15.98
CA TYR A 872 -5.21 -49.55 16.93
C TYR A 872 -4.87 -51.03 16.81
N TYR A 873 -5.00 -51.77 17.91
CA TYR A 873 -4.81 -53.22 17.87
C TYR A 873 -5.98 -53.88 17.15
N GLU A 874 -5.70 -54.75 16.18
CA GLU A 874 -6.73 -55.46 15.41
C GLU A 874 -7.72 -56.19 16.33
N ALA A 875 -7.21 -56.83 17.38
CA ALA A 875 -8.00 -57.57 18.38
C ALA A 875 -8.98 -56.70 19.20
N LYS A 876 -8.77 -55.38 19.27
CA LYS A 876 -9.66 -54.43 19.97
C LYS A 876 -10.67 -53.76 19.04
N GLY A 877 -10.41 -53.80 17.73
CA GLY A 877 -11.22 -53.13 16.72
C GLY A 877 -10.97 -51.62 16.62
N SER A 878 -11.51 -51.02 15.57
CA SER A 878 -11.28 -49.61 15.20
C SER A 878 -11.97 -48.58 16.10
N THR A 879 -12.71 -49.02 17.15
CA THR A 879 -13.36 -48.15 18.15
C THR A 879 -12.44 -47.78 19.31
N THR A 880 -11.21 -48.30 19.35
CA THR A 880 -10.16 -47.85 20.27
C THR A 880 -8.96 -47.31 19.49
N ARG A 881 -8.06 -46.63 20.19
CA ARG A 881 -6.77 -46.19 19.66
C ARG A 881 -5.66 -46.53 20.61
N PHE A 882 -4.53 -46.92 20.04
CA PHE A 882 -3.28 -47.05 20.76
C PHE A 882 -2.85 -45.68 21.27
N GLY A 883 -2.43 -45.63 22.53
CA GLY A 883 -1.82 -44.47 23.13
C GLY A 883 -0.59 -44.83 23.94
N MET A 884 0.19 -43.81 24.27
CA MET A 884 1.37 -43.97 25.10
C MET A 884 1.48 -42.81 26.09
N GLU A 885 1.70 -43.16 27.34
CA GLU A 885 2.01 -42.24 28.42
C GLU A 885 3.50 -41.88 28.34
N MET A 886 3.82 -40.60 28.10
CA MET A 886 5.19 -40.19 27.77
C MET A 886 6.12 -40.06 28.99
N SER A 887 5.61 -39.92 30.22
CA SER A 887 6.46 -39.81 31.42
C SER A 887 7.16 -41.12 31.80
N ALA A 888 6.48 -42.26 31.57
CA ALA A 888 6.97 -43.58 31.93
C ALA A 888 7.14 -44.52 30.76
N GLY A 889 6.39 -44.28 29.68
CA GLY A 889 6.22 -45.22 28.59
C GLY A 889 5.32 -46.36 29.00
N TYR A 890 4.11 -46.06 29.46
CA TYR A 890 3.04 -47.06 29.57
C TYR A 890 2.23 -47.06 28.26
N PRO A 891 2.19 -48.18 27.51
CA PRO A 891 1.26 -48.34 26.40
C PRO A 891 -0.16 -48.50 26.93
N ASP A 892 -1.13 -47.90 26.25
CA ASP A 892 -2.54 -47.97 26.61
C ASP A 892 -3.43 -48.08 25.36
N SER A 893 -4.70 -48.43 25.55
CA SER A 893 -5.73 -48.43 24.51
C SER A 893 -7.02 -47.84 25.07
N ALA A 894 -7.41 -46.66 24.55
CA ALA A 894 -8.62 -45.96 24.98
C ALA A 894 -9.70 -45.91 23.88
N PRO A 895 -11.00 -45.88 24.26
CA PRO A 895 -12.09 -45.63 23.31
C PRO A 895 -11.96 -44.29 22.58
N ILE A 896 -12.36 -44.24 21.32
CA ILE A 896 -12.29 -43.03 20.47
C ILE A 896 -13.08 -41.83 21.00
N SER A 897 -14.04 -42.06 21.90
CA SER A 897 -14.86 -41.04 22.54
C SER A 897 -14.16 -40.33 23.70
N ASN A 898 -13.03 -40.85 24.19
CA ASN A 898 -12.29 -40.21 25.26
C ASN A 898 -11.56 -38.98 24.73
N ASN A 899 -11.19 -38.05 25.61
CA ASN A 899 -10.25 -36.99 25.27
C ASN A 899 -8.84 -37.38 25.73
N ASN A 900 -7.83 -37.08 24.91
CA ASN A 900 -6.45 -37.41 25.20
C ASN A 900 -5.49 -36.38 24.58
N TYR A 901 -4.23 -36.41 24.99
CA TYR A 901 -3.24 -35.49 24.44
C TYR A 901 -2.92 -35.88 23.01
N PHE A 902 -2.48 -34.94 22.18
CA PHE A 902 -2.06 -35.25 20.83
C PHE A 902 -0.96 -34.33 20.34
N ARG A 903 -0.23 -34.82 19.35
CA ARG A 903 0.72 -34.06 18.55
C ARG A 903 0.58 -34.47 17.10
N CYS A 904 1.07 -33.61 16.22
CA CYS A 904 1.01 -33.85 14.80
C CYS A 904 2.41 -34.15 14.27
N VAL A 905 2.50 -35.21 13.49
CA VAL A 905 3.71 -35.62 12.78
C VAL A 905 3.49 -35.58 11.28
N ARG A 906 4.58 -35.46 10.54
CA ARG A 906 4.60 -35.52 9.07
C ARG A 906 5.68 -36.50 8.67
N ASP A 907 5.36 -37.40 7.74
CA ASP A 907 6.36 -38.28 7.15
C ASP A 907 7.49 -37.46 6.53
N ASN A 908 8.73 -37.90 6.71
CA ASN A 908 9.81 -37.33 5.94
C ASN A 908 9.78 -37.93 4.53
N THR A 909 9.52 -37.12 3.50
CA THR A 909 9.49 -37.56 2.10
C THR A 909 10.83 -37.41 1.39
N ASN A 910 11.82 -36.80 2.04
CA ASN A 910 13.16 -36.61 1.46
C ASN A 910 13.79 -37.96 1.10
N SER A 911 14.46 -37.97 -0.06
CA SER A 911 15.23 -39.13 -0.53
C SER A 911 16.52 -39.27 0.28
N GLY A 912 16.90 -40.49 0.60
CA GLY A 912 18.17 -40.78 1.28
C GLY A 912 18.01 -41.77 2.42
N LYS A 913 19.11 -41.99 3.13
CA LYS A 913 19.14 -42.84 4.33
C LYS A 913 18.44 -42.09 5.48
N LYS A 914 17.42 -42.73 6.05
CA LYS A 914 16.69 -42.24 7.22
C LYS A 914 17.11 -42.96 8.48
N TYR A 915 17.09 -42.26 9.61
CA TYR A 915 17.48 -42.81 10.90
C TYR A 915 16.27 -42.90 11.83
N PRO A 916 16.16 -43.95 12.67
CA PRO A 916 16.97 -45.17 12.65
C PRO A 916 16.66 -46.06 11.43
N TYR A 917 17.58 -46.97 11.09
CA TYR A 917 17.36 -48.02 10.09
C TYR A 917 17.89 -49.37 10.56
N LEU A 918 17.49 -50.45 9.88
CA LEU A 918 17.97 -51.80 10.15
C LEU A 918 19.08 -52.23 9.20
N MET A 919 20.07 -52.95 9.73
CA MET A 919 21.00 -53.79 8.98
C MET A 919 20.73 -55.25 9.37
N VAL A 920 20.36 -56.07 8.39
CA VAL A 920 20.05 -57.49 8.59
C VAL A 920 21.21 -58.32 8.05
N GLU A 921 21.94 -58.97 8.96
CA GLU A 921 23.11 -59.77 8.64
C GLU A 921 22.89 -61.24 9.03
N SER A 922 23.78 -62.14 8.59
CA SER A 922 23.75 -63.56 9.00
C SER A 922 23.98 -63.75 10.51
N SER A 923 24.67 -62.80 11.14
CA SER A 923 25.02 -62.78 12.57
C SER A 923 23.91 -62.22 13.46
N GLY A 924 22.87 -61.61 12.89
CA GLY A 924 21.74 -61.02 13.61
C GLY A 924 21.26 -59.70 13.00
N VAL A 925 20.35 -59.02 13.69
CA VAL A 925 19.82 -57.71 13.28
C VAL A 925 20.47 -56.60 14.08
N THR A 926 20.92 -55.55 13.39
CA THR A 926 21.49 -54.34 14.01
C THR A 926 20.61 -53.15 13.72
N ILE A 927 20.22 -52.41 14.76
CA ILE A 927 19.56 -51.11 14.63
C ILE A 927 20.64 -50.03 14.64
N VAL A 928 20.59 -49.12 13.66
CA VAL A 928 21.49 -47.98 13.54
C VAL A 928 20.70 -46.70 13.78
N SER A 929 20.86 -46.10 14.96
CA SER A 929 20.35 -44.75 15.28
C SER A 929 21.29 -43.65 14.78
N ARG A 930 22.59 -43.96 14.72
CA ARG A 930 23.63 -43.04 14.26
C ARG A 930 24.83 -43.79 13.69
N ASP A 931 25.38 -43.27 12.61
CA ASP A 931 26.63 -43.72 12.00
C ASP A 931 27.50 -42.53 11.56
N ALA A 932 28.58 -42.79 10.83
CA ALA A 932 29.51 -41.74 10.37
C ALA A 932 28.87 -40.73 9.41
N SER A 933 27.70 -41.05 8.81
CA SER A 933 26.96 -40.14 7.92
C SER A 933 25.96 -39.25 8.66
N GLY A 934 25.80 -39.43 9.98
CA GLY A 934 24.87 -38.67 10.81
C GLY A 934 23.93 -39.56 11.61
N GLY A 935 22.82 -38.98 12.07
CA GLY A 935 21.71 -39.66 12.72
C GLY A 935 21.09 -38.87 13.87
N THR A 936 20.47 -39.60 14.78
CA THR A 936 19.80 -39.09 15.98
C THR A 936 20.72 -38.19 16.79
N ASP A 937 20.17 -37.14 17.43
CA ASP A 937 20.83 -36.27 18.40
C ASP A 937 21.72 -37.06 19.39
N PRO A 938 23.01 -36.68 19.60
CA PRO A 938 23.90 -37.43 20.47
C PRO A 938 23.43 -37.46 21.94
N LEU A 939 22.64 -36.49 22.40
CA LEU A 939 22.24 -36.37 23.80
C LEU A 939 21.30 -37.49 24.25
N VAL A 940 20.54 -38.09 23.31
CA VAL A 940 19.65 -39.24 23.54
C VAL A 940 20.33 -40.59 23.30
N LEU A 941 21.62 -40.59 22.95
CA LEU A 941 22.41 -41.80 22.72
C LEU A 941 23.43 -42.01 23.85
N PHE A 942 23.94 -43.23 23.96
CA PHE A 942 25.14 -43.49 24.76
C PHE A 942 26.37 -42.81 24.15
N ALA A 943 27.23 -42.26 25.01
CA ALA A 943 28.55 -41.82 24.60
C ALA A 943 29.45 -43.01 24.26
N SER A 944 30.52 -42.77 23.50
CA SER A 944 31.49 -43.82 23.15
C SER A 944 32.11 -44.43 24.41
N GLY A 945 32.12 -45.76 24.51
CA GLY A 945 32.65 -46.50 25.65
C GLY A 945 31.75 -46.51 26.91
N GLU A 946 30.59 -45.87 26.87
CA GLU A 946 29.64 -45.86 27.98
C GLU A 946 28.92 -47.22 28.09
N THR A 947 28.98 -47.83 29.28
CA THR A 947 28.28 -49.10 29.57
C THR A 947 27.03 -48.77 30.38
N PRO A 948 25.83 -49.02 29.86
CA PRO A 948 24.60 -48.64 30.57
C PRO A 948 24.38 -49.49 31.83
N ASP A 949 23.74 -48.88 32.81
CA ASP A 949 23.32 -49.48 34.07
C ASP A 949 21.80 -49.35 34.27
N THR A 950 21.32 -49.55 35.50
CA THR A 950 19.88 -49.52 35.82
C THR A 950 19.31 -48.12 36.02
N SER A 951 20.15 -47.07 35.95
CA SER A 951 19.77 -45.69 36.25
C SER A 951 18.95 -45.04 35.14
N VAL A 952 18.15 -44.03 35.50
CA VAL A 952 17.36 -43.24 34.54
C VAL A 952 18.26 -42.52 33.52
N ALA A 953 19.44 -42.06 33.94
CA ALA A 953 20.41 -41.41 33.06
C ALA A 953 20.91 -42.35 31.95
N MET A 954 21.00 -43.65 32.23
CA MET A 954 21.39 -44.70 31.30
C MET A 954 20.20 -45.31 30.54
N ASN A 955 18.98 -44.81 30.73
CA ASN A 955 17.82 -45.23 29.95
C ASN A 955 17.79 -44.51 28.58
N LYS A 956 18.79 -44.81 27.74
CA LYS A 956 19.00 -44.29 26.38
C LYS A 956 19.21 -45.45 25.41
N VAL A 957 19.53 -45.15 24.15
CA VAL A 957 19.86 -46.17 23.15
C VAL A 957 21.31 -46.07 22.70
N ALA A 958 21.91 -47.21 22.33
CA ALA A 958 23.21 -47.18 21.68
C ALA A 958 23.13 -46.54 20.28
N PRO A 959 24.21 -45.85 19.81
CA PRO A 959 24.30 -45.37 18.43
C PRO A 959 24.01 -46.48 17.42
N LYS A 960 24.55 -47.67 17.68
CA LYS A 960 24.21 -48.92 17.00
C LYS A 960 24.17 -50.04 18.03
N PHE A 961 23.18 -50.93 17.96
CA PHE A 961 23.21 -52.18 18.72
C PHE A 961 22.72 -53.35 17.90
N GLN A 962 23.32 -54.51 18.15
CA GLN A 962 22.87 -55.78 17.63
C GLN A 962 22.00 -56.48 18.67
N ILE A 963 20.90 -57.07 18.22
CA ILE A 963 19.97 -57.86 19.05
C ILE A 963 20.10 -59.36 18.71
N GLU A 964 19.95 -60.22 19.73
CA GLU A 964 19.90 -61.67 19.52
C GLU A 964 18.71 -62.12 18.67
N ASN A 965 18.92 -63.21 17.93
CA ASN A 965 17.92 -63.77 17.03
C ASN A 965 16.74 -64.43 17.75
N SER A 966 16.95 -65.06 18.92
CA SER A 966 15.92 -65.82 19.64
C SER A 966 15.74 -65.29 21.06
N SER A 967 14.61 -65.58 21.69
CA SER A 967 14.37 -65.21 23.09
C SER A 967 14.55 -66.40 24.03
N SER A 968 14.79 -66.12 25.32
CA SER A 968 14.89 -67.13 26.38
C SER A 968 13.99 -66.74 27.56
N ASN A 969 13.62 -67.68 28.43
CA ASN A 969 12.75 -67.43 29.59
C ASN A 969 13.19 -68.23 30.84
N GLY A 970 12.40 -68.17 31.91
CA GLY A 970 12.57 -69.00 33.10
C GLY A 970 13.61 -68.49 34.10
N LYS A 971 14.00 -67.21 34.00
CA LYS A 971 15.04 -66.59 34.83
C LYS A 971 14.51 -65.35 35.55
N THR A 972 14.94 -65.16 36.80
CA THR A 972 14.85 -63.88 37.50
C THR A 972 15.60 -62.79 36.74
N TRP A 973 15.35 -61.52 37.05
CA TRP A 973 16.05 -60.43 36.37
C TRP A 973 17.57 -60.51 36.55
N ALA A 974 18.08 -60.78 37.75
CA ALA A 974 19.51 -60.94 38.01
C ALA A 974 20.12 -62.11 37.21
N GLU A 975 19.43 -63.24 37.13
CA GLU A 975 19.88 -64.40 36.36
C GLU A 975 19.85 -64.13 34.85
N ALA A 976 18.87 -63.38 34.35
CA ALA A 976 18.78 -62.96 32.96
C ALA A 976 19.89 -61.97 32.60
N LYS A 977 20.16 -60.99 33.48
CA LYS A 977 21.28 -60.05 33.35
C LYS A 977 22.61 -60.79 33.29
N ALA A 978 22.86 -61.68 34.24
CA ALA A 978 24.07 -62.50 34.27
C ALA A 978 24.17 -63.41 33.02
N ALA A 979 23.04 -63.94 32.52
CA ALA A 979 23.02 -64.74 31.30
C ALA A 979 23.48 -63.93 30.08
N CYS A 980 23.03 -62.69 29.94
CA CYS A 980 23.49 -61.82 28.86
C CYS A 980 24.96 -61.46 28.99
N GLU A 981 25.40 -61.04 30.19
CA GLU A 981 26.79 -60.63 30.43
C GLU A 981 27.79 -61.79 30.26
N SER A 982 27.38 -63.02 30.60
CA SER A 982 28.22 -64.21 30.44
C SER A 982 28.58 -64.55 28.99
N LYS A 983 27.86 -64.00 28.01
CA LYS A 983 28.16 -64.17 26.58
C LYS A 983 29.41 -63.39 26.15
N GLY A 984 29.92 -62.47 26.97
CA GLY A 984 31.08 -61.64 26.68
C GLY A 984 30.81 -60.57 25.60
N SER A 985 31.84 -59.89 25.12
CA SER A 985 31.74 -58.93 23.98
C SER A 985 30.66 -57.84 24.14
N GLY A 986 30.41 -57.38 25.37
CA GLY A 986 29.44 -56.31 25.66
C GLY A 986 27.97 -56.70 25.56
N TRP A 987 27.63 -57.99 25.52
CA TRP A 987 26.24 -58.45 25.61
C TRP A 987 25.63 -58.11 26.98
N ARG A 988 24.41 -57.58 26.96
CA ARG A 988 23.66 -57.12 28.14
C ARG A 988 22.16 -57.20 27.90
N LEU A 989 21.36 -56.97 28.94
CA LEU A 989 19.95 -56.68 28.75
C LEU A 989 19.79 -55.33 28.01
N PRO A 990 18.77 -55.19 27.16
CA PRO A 990 18.44 -53.94 26.50
C PRO A 990 17.91 -52.94 27.52
N THR A 991 18.11 -51.65 27.28
CA THR A 991 17.37 -50.63 28.03
C THR A 991 15.90 -50.62 27.62
N GLN A 992 15.06 -49.98 28.42
CA GLN A 992 13.65 -49.77 28.08
C GLN A 992 13.51 -49.06 26.73
N ARG A 993 14.31 -48.01 26.47
CA ARG A 993 14.30 -47.28 25.19
C ARG A 993 14.76 -48.15 24.02
N GLU A 994 15.76 -49.02 24.20
CA GLU A 994 16.21 -49.93 23.14
C GLU A 994 15.13 -50.98 22.80
N MET A 995 14.43 -51.51 23.81
CA MET A 995 13.33 -52.43 23.56
C MET A 995 12.17 -51.74 22.83
N TYR A 996 11.81 -50.51 23.22
CA TYR A 996 10.83 -49.72 22.50
C TYR A 996 11.24 -49.42 21.06
N LEU A 997 12.52 -49.21 20.80
CA LEU A 997 13.04 -49.04 19.45
C LEU A 997 12.84 -50.30 18.61
N VAL A 998 13.07 -51.49 19.18
CA VAL A 998 12.79 -52.77 18.52
C VAL A 998 11.29 -52.90 18.20
N LEU A 999 10.41 -52.58 19.15
CA LEU A 999 8.95 -52.63 18.94
C LEU A 999 8.49 -51.65 17.86
N GLY A 1000 8.91 -50.38 17.97
CA GLY A 1000 8.55 -49.32 17.03
C GLY A 1000 9.07 -49.57 15.61
N MET A 1001 10.21 -50.24 15.48
CA MET A 1001 10.75 -50.64 14.19
C MET A 1001 10.10 -51.93 13.64
N GLY A 1002 9.15 -52.58 14.32
CA GLY A 1002 8.41 -53.75 13.80
C GLY A 1002 8.93 -55.14 14.25
N GLY A 1003 9.77 -55.19 15.28
CA GLY A 1003 10.45 -56.40 15.74
C GLY A 1003 9.62 -57.40 16.55
N ALA A 1004 8.30 -57.17 16.68
CA ALA A 1004 7.39 -58.01 17.46
C ALA A 1004 6.27 -58.63 16.59
N VAL A 1005 5.65 -59.69 17.12
CA VAL A 1005 4.51 -60.39 16.50
C VAL A 1005 3.17 -59.68 16.71
N THR A 1006 3.14 -58.61 17.51
CA THR A 1006 1.94 -57.81 17.78
C THR A 1006 1.35 -57.28 16.48
N ASN A 1007 0.08 -57.57 16.20
CA ASN A 1007 -0.61 -57.02 15.03
C ASN A 1007 -1.30 -55.71 15.39
N ILE A 1008 -0.94 -54.65 14.69
CA ILE A 1008 -1.46 -53.31 14.93
C ILE A 1008 -1.76 -52.66 13.59
N GLU A 1009 -2.99 -52.23 13.43
CA GLU A 1009 -3.43 -51.57 12.20
C GLU A 1009 -2.78 -50.19 12.13
N ASN A 1010 -2.26 -49.88 10.94
CA ASN A 1010 -1.52 -48.64 10.67
C ASN A 1010 -0.33 -48.48 11.63
N GLN A 1011 0.54 -49.48 11.79
CA GLN A 1011 1.71 -49.36 12.68
C GLN A 1011 2.65 -48.25 12.21
N GLY A 1012 2.73 -48.01 10.90
CA GLY A 1012 3.62 -47.04 10.25
C GLY A 1012 4.85 -47.73 9.66
N PHE A 1013 6.04 -47.12 9.79
CA PHE A 1013 7.27 -47.69 9.22
C PHE A 1013 7.63 -49.07 9.79
N GLY A 1014 7.17 -49.42 11.00
CA GLY A 1014 7.35 -50.75 11.58
C GLY A 1014 6.79 -51.88 10.71
N ASP A 1015 5.64 -51.68 10.05
CA ASP A 1015 5.04 -52.70 9.16
C ASP A 1015 5.86 -52.92 7.89
N SER A 1016 6.52 -51.87 7.41
CA SER A 1016 7.36 -51.90 6.22
C SER A 1016 8.77 -52.45 6.49
N THR A 1017 9.14 -52.59 7.76
CA THR A 1017 10.50 -52.95 8.14
C THR A 1017 10.69 -54.46 8.11
N THR A 1018 11.67 -54.93 7.34
CA THR A 1018 11.95 -56.36 7.21
C THR A 1018 12.89 -56.85 8.31
N TRP A 1019 12.32 -57.53 9.30
CA TRP A 1019 13.08 -58.20 10.37
C TRP A 1019 13.40 -59.67 10.06
N THR A 1020 12.61 -60.28 9.17
CA THR A 1020 12.63 -61.71 8.90
C THR A 1020 13.64 -62.06 7.82
N GLY A 1021 14.45 -63.07 8.08
CA GLY A 1021 15.65 -63.42 7.30
C GLY A 1021 16.79 -63.76 8.28
N ASN A 1022 17.69 -64.66 7.91
CA ASN A 1022 18.87 -64.99 8.72
C ASN A 1022 18.61 -65.46 10.18
N GLY A 1023 17.43 -66.01 10.46
CA GLY A 1023 17.11 -66.68 11.72
C GLY A 1023 16.55 -65.81 12.85
N PHE A 1024 16.25 -64.52 12.62
CA PHE A 1024 15.62 -63.67 13.63
C PHE A 1024 14.15 -64.07 13.88
N GLU A 1025 13.81 -64.28 15.15
CA GLU A 1025 12.46 -64.56 15.66
C GLU A 1025 11.86 -63.26 16.21
N LYS A 1026 10.70 -62.83 15.68
CA LYS A 1026 9.98 -61.66 16.21
C LYS A 1026 9.59 -61.86 17.69
N ILE A 1027 9.66 -60.79 18.47
CA ILE A 1027 9.33 -60.79 19.90
C ILE A 1027 7.85 -61.16 20.11
N SER A 1028 7.60 -62.21 20.88
CA SER A 1028 6.27 -62.80 21.11
C SER A 1028 5.86 -62.86 22.59
N ALA A 1029 6.68 -62.30 23.48
CA ALA A 1029 6.41 -62.17 24.91
C ALA A 1029 6.93 -60.81 25.42
N VAL A 1030 6.74 -60.53 26.71
CA VAL A 1030 7.37 -59.39 27.38
C VAL A 1030 8.74 -59.78 27.94
N HIS A 1031 9.70 -58.85 27.82
CA HIS A 1031 11.10 -59.13 28.09
C HIS A 1031 11.67 -58.23 29.16
N TRP A 1032 12.58 -58.79 29.96
CA TRP A 1032 13.42 -58.05 30.89
C TRP A 1032 14.24 -56.98 30.17
N THR A 1033 14.23 -55.79 30.76
CA THR A 1033 15.13 -54.69 30.38
C THR A 1033 16.07 -54.36 31.53
N LEU A 1034 17.13 -53.62 31.25
CA LEU A 1034 18.10 -53.17 32.26
C LEU A 1034 17.54 -52.04 33.15
N THR A 1035 16.52 -51.32 32.68
CA THR A 1035 16.01 -50.10 33.32
C THR A 1035 15.24 -50.42 34.61
N SER A 1036 15.59 -49.75 35.71
CA SER A 1036 14.86 -49.84 36.98
C SER A 1036 13.87 -48.67 37.16
N ARG A 1037 12.80 -48.90 37.92
CA ARG A 1037 11.84 -47.88 38.35
C ARG A 1037 11.16 -48.31 39.64
N ASP A 1038 11.05 -47.40 40.61
CA ASP A 1038 10.35 -47.63 41.89
C ASP A 1038 10.76 -48.94 42.59
N SER A 1039 12.08 -49.22 42.65
CA SER A 1039 12.69 -50.45 43.20
C SER A 1039 12.34 -51.75 42.45
N ASN A 1040 11.77 -51.65 41.25
CA ASN A 1040 11.42 -52.76 40.36
C ASN A 1040 12.16 -52.62 39.02
N TYR A 1041 12.01 -53.62 38.14
CA TYR A 1041 12.63 -53.65 36.81
C TYR A 1041 11.59 -53.69 35.70
N TRP A 1042 11.86 -52.97 34.61
CA TRP A 1042 10.94 -52.85 33.50
C TRP A 1042 10.88 -54.11 32.64
N LEU A 1043 9.66 -54.50 32.31
CA LEU A 1043 9.32 -55.40 31.23
C LEU A 1043 8.78 -54.59 30.05
N VAL A 1044 9.16 -54.97 28.83
CA VAL A 1044 8.64 -54.37 27.59
C VAL A 1044 8.53 -55.49 26.54
N GLY A 1045 7.42 -55.58 25.81
CA GLY A 1045 7.28 -56.52 24.70
C GLY A 1045 5.83 -56.81 24.29
N HIS A 1046 5.59 -58.01 23.75
CA HIS A 1046 4.26 -58.47 23.35
C HIS A 1046 3.51 -59.07 24.55
N ASN A 1047 2.28 -58.63 24.78
CA ASN A 1047 1.40 -59.11 25.84
C ASN A 1047 -0.01 -59.34 25.29
N ASN A 1048 -0.41 -60.60 25.10
CA ASN A 1048 -1.77 -60.99 24.71
C ASN A 1048 -2.33 -60.25 23.48
N GLY A 1049 -1.54 -60.09 22.42
CA GLY A 1049 -1.98 -59.38 21.21
C GLY A 1049 -1.72 -57.87 21.22
N GLU A 1050 -1.16 -57.33 22.30
CA GLU A 1050 -0.90 -55.89 22.47
C GLU A 1050 0.59 -55.64 22.82
N PHE A 1051 1.04 -54.39 22.78
CA PHE A 1051 2.29 -54.01 23.44
C PHE A 1051 2.04 -53.85 24.94
N GLY A 1052 2.91 -54.45 25.74
CA GLY A 1052 2.88 -54.37 27.19
C GLY A 1052 4.18 -53.82 27.74
N ALA A 1053 4.08 -52.90 28.70
CA ALA A 1053 5.21 -52.50 29.51
C ALA A 1053 4.81 -52.13 30.93
N TRP A 1054 5.54 -52.66 31.92
CA TRP A 1054 5.35 -52.33 33.32
C TRP A 1054 6.58 -52.70 34.15
N ALA A 1055 6.72 -52.10 35.33
CA ALA A 1055 7.74 -52.51 36.29
C ALA A 1055 7.25 -53.72 37.10
N THR A 1056 8.13 -54.69 37.35
CA THR A 1056 7.83 -55.84 38.20
C THR A 1056 9.01 -56.23 39.10
N VAL A 1057 8.71 -57.03 40.12
CA VAL A 1057 9.69 -57.46 41.13
C VAL A 1057 10.73 -58.40 40.53
N GLU A 1058 11.98 -58.24 40.98
CA GLU A 1058 13.17 -58.96 40.47
C GLU A 1058 13.04 -60.49 40.50
N SER A 1059 12.27 -61.03 41.46
CA SER A 1059 12.05 -62.47 41.67
C SER A 1059 11.14 -63.14 40.63
N THR A 1060 10.60 -62.39 39.68
CA THR A 1060 9.73 -62.89 38.62
C THR A 1060 10.49 -63.80 37.64
N THR A 1061 9.96 -64.98 37.31
CA THR A 1061 10.65 -65.96 36.43
C THR A 1061 9.94 -66.24 35.10
N TRP A 1062 8.69 -65.80 34.94
CA TRP A 1062 7.91 -66.01 33.71
C TRP A 1062 8.27 -65.03 32.58
N ALA A 1063 8.95 -63.93 32.92
CA ALA A 1063 9.42 -62.95 31.95
C ALA A 1063 10.52 -63.55 31.05
N TRP A 1064 10.50 -63.13 29.78
CA TRP A 1064 11.51 -63.53 28.81
C TRP A 1064 12.69 -62.56 28.88
N TYR A 1065 13.78 -62.88 28.20
CA TYR A 1065 14.90 -61.98 28.01
C TYR A 1065 15.53 -62.23 26.64
N ARG A 1066 16.15 -61.18 26.10
CA ARG A 1066 16.86 -61.20 24.83
C ARG A 1066 17.99 -60.19 24.93
N CYS A 1067 19.21 -60.61 24.66
CA CYS A 1067 20.37 -59.76 24.89
C CYS A 1067 20.58 -58.81 23.71
N VAL A 1068 21.22 -57.68 23.98
CA VAL A 1068 21.74 -56.74 22.98
C VAL A 1068 23.21 -56.44 23.27
N ARG A 1069 23.95 -56.01 22.24
CA ARG A 1069 25.30 -55.47 22.40
C ARG A 1069 25.48 -54.22 21.57
N THR A 1070 26.16 -53.22 22.13
CA THR A 1070 26.57 -52.02 21.39
C THR A 1070 27.59 -52.40 20.32
N ILE A 1071 27.45 -51.85 19.11
CA ILE A 1071 28.38 -52.02 17.99
C ILE A 1071 28.99 -50.64 17.68
N GLU A 1072 30.32 -50.55 17.56
CA GLU A 1072 30.99 -49.30 17.19
C GLU A 1072 30.87 -49.00 15.68
#